data_AF-A0A316YT42-F1
#
_entry.id   AF-A0A316YT42-F1
#
_cell.length_a   1.000
_cell.length_b   1.000
_cell.length_c   1.000
_cell.angle_alpha   90.00
_cell.angle_beta   90.00
_cell.angle_gamma   90.00
#
_symmetry.space_group_name_H-M   'P 1'
#
loop_
_entity.id
_entity.type
_entity.pdbx_description
1 polymer ?
#
loop_
_entity_poly.entity_id
_entity_poly.type
_entity_poly.pdbx_seq_one_letter_code
_entity_poly.pdbx_strand_id
1 'polypeptide(L)'
;MAPTATAATTPALDAGAAPAVKSKPVNSNTSTLTSTPPLVDLYSGSGQSSQKSDEELRKDIIKGLQGYKTYIVPGSVDNIEDRHFAFRRTLPTTILYSERGLLLYDRLVEEPEYYLWSAEKNILETHSKDIALRIFGHQTGAQSHSGNTDDIVHNDEQQQQNHDESNNSSSSNGWPHSAEREKEKWGDHKVGRHNGGVNSEEGMDGDQGVGCASLVELGAGSLRKTVHLIRGLEGIPPRPGADKDAPAVQYYALDLDKAELVRTLEQLHQQEARKADANDWTVLDGKVGINGMWATYDQGLDFIGKGGLAQTKSGSGGDGKRCLVWLGSSIGNFNRRGAAEFLETAAKSSLRPGDTMLISVDRRNKPEAVAKAYHDANGVTRDFILEGIRHADHILGGHGILDPAKFEYKDRYNNDEGRHESYYRSLCDQRLELPGTDEPIDIEEGELIHVESSYKYNEREILDVFDYAGLRVVERYSDDKELYDVWLVERPGFHFSSTRLMTGSRQDMGMGLTVEQANGQRGSWEFDSDGGAGSNGIEEPTVHSTWGMPSRSDWEQLWKAWDTVTLTMIPKRMLHEKPIDLRHICLFYIGHIPAFCDIMLARNLNEPHLNDHFSAIFERGIDPHVDDETQCNPHSEVPTKPEDWPTLDELLDYRAKVAKRVEGIYDDVAQGKRVCDRRLARLLWLTLEHKALHLETLLYMLVQSPNTLAPEGFTAPDWNTLARQWDAAWERQGGQAAQDHVLNFKAAEITLGHNDDDAQDSKFVASRPSSNVNEVNDQLGKPEFGWDNESPARKVWTDAFSISALPITNGQYLDYLQKTGSKETPPSWVYVANDPRVKTVYGAVSMKAAQHWPVQASAAQLEAFAKWKGGRLPSHAELRRFLDAASGPNCTDRPGTNVGFRNWHPVPPALSRPVSGSPAHVQQHLPGHNGGVWEWTSTPFSDYEGFKPSALYPGYSADFFDGKHNVVLGGSWATTPSIAGRRTFVNSYQAAYPYVFAGARVVFDQNTQVKPRSLSPSRSTVTTRSPVLSA
;
A
#
# COMPACT_ATOMS: atom_id res chain seq x y z
N MET A 1 -1.76 -21.89 18.84
CA MET A 1 -0.75 -22.94 19.18
C MET A 1 -0.97 -23.33 20.62
N ALA A 2 -1.59 -24.48 20.87
CA ALA A 2 -1.70 -25.14 22.18
C ALA A 2 -2.08 -26.61 21.92
N PRO A 3 -1.69 -27.57 22.78
CA PRO A 3 -2.36 -28.86 22.87
C PRO A 3 -3.04 -29.06 24.24
N THR A 4 -4.18 -29.74 24.18
CA THR A 4 -5.18 -30.02 25.23
C THR A 4 -4.71 -30.82 26.46
N ALA A 5 -5.20 -30.43 27.64
CA ALA A 5 -5.10 -31.20 28.89
C ALA A 5 -6.35 -32.07 29.18
N THR A 6 -6.12 -33.25 29.78
CA THR A 6 -7.15 -34.12 30.36
C THR A 6 -7.18 -33.97 31.88
N ALA A 7 -8.38 -33.83 32.44
CA ALA A 7 -8.60 -33.54 33.85
C ALA A 7 -8.23 -34.70 34.79
N ALA A 8 -7.40 -34.42 35.80
CA ALA A 8 -7.24 -35.25 37.00
C ALA A 8 -7.36 -34.39 38.27
N THR A 9 -8.16 -34.89 39.21
CA THR A 9 -8.62 -34.24 40.45
C THR A 9 -7.65 -34.48 41.61
N THR A 10 -7.19 -33.44 42.33
CA THR A 10 -6.83 -33.49 43.79
C THR A 10 -6.54 -32.09 44.39
N PRO A 11 -6.43 -31.90 45.74
CA PRO A 11 -7.34 -31.03 46.49
C PRO A 11 -6.74 -29.73 47.03
N ALA A 12 -7.63 -28.90 47.57
CA ALA A 12 -7.44 -27.54 48.07
C ALA A 12 -6.28 -27.34 49.05
N LEU A 13 -5.55 -26.23 48.86
CA LEU A 13 -4.73 -25.56 49.85
C LEU A 13 -5.14 -24.09 49.95
N ASP A 14 -5.37 -23.68 51.19
CA ASP A 14 -5.98 -22.45 51.66
C ASP A 14 -4.89 -21.40 51.94
N ALA A 15 -4.99 -20.19 51.38
CA ALA A 15 -4.14 -19.05 51.77
C ALA A 15 -4.72 -17.68 51.35
N GLY A 16 -5.21 -16.93 52.35
CA GLY A 16 -4.81 -15.53 52.62
C GLY A 16 -5.34 -14.41 51.70
N ALA A 17 -6.36 -13.70 52.17
CA ALA A 17 -7.00 -12.55 51.52
C ALA A 17 -6.13 -11.28 51.40
N ALA A 18 -6.27 -10.58 50.26
CA ALA A 18 -5.92 -9.17 50.03
C ALA A 18 -7.07 -8.46 49.23
N PRO A 19 -7.19 -7.12 49.26
CA PRO A 19 -8.49 -6.43 49.29
C PRO A 19 -9.17 -6.24 47.93
N ALA A 20 -10.51 -6.34 47.95
CA ALA A 20 -11.39 -6.32 46.79
C ALA A 20 -11.46 -4.96 46.06
N VAL A 21 -11.21 -4.99 44.75
CA VAL A 21 -11.64 -3.96 43.80
C VAL A 21 -13.11 -4.23 43.45
N LYS A 22 -13.97 -3.20 43.57
CA LYS A 22 -15.41 -3.31 43.34
C LYS A 22 -15.73 -3.56 41.87
N SER A 23 -16.01 -4.81 41.50
CA SER A 23 -16.75 -5.16 40.27
C SER A 23 -18.26 -5.08 40.51
N LYS A 24 -19.01 -4.68 39.46
CA LYS A 24 -20.49 -4.74 39.46
C LYS A 24 -20.95 -6.20 39.62
N PRO A 25 -22.09 -6.47 40.28
CA PRO A 25 -22.50 -7.83 40.61
C PRO A 25 -22.78 -8.63 39.33
N VAL A 26 -22.12 -9.78 39.23
CA VAL A 26 -22.41 -10.83 38.25
C VAL A 26 -23.83 -11.35 38.53
N ASN A 27 -24.69 -11.29 37.53
CA ASN A 27 -26.01 -11.91 37.59
C ASN A 27 -25.84 -13.43 37.65
N SER A 28 -26.05 -14.03 38.83
CA SER A 28 -25.95 -15.46 39.09
C SER A 28 -27.21 -16.22 38.66
N ASN A 29 -27.62 -16.08 37.40
CA ASN A 29 -28.60 -16.96 36.76
C ASN A 29 -27.93 -17.58 35.52
N THR A 30 -27.13 -18.62 35.75
CA THR A 30 -26.62 -19.51 34.72
C THR A 30 -27.78 -20.27 34.08
N SER A 31 -28.32 -19.69 33.01
CA SER A 31 -28.87 -20.49 31.93
C SER A 31 -27.69 -21.20 31.25
N THR A 32 -27.59 -22.51 31.41
CA THR A 32 -26.64 -23.34 30.66
C THR A 32 -26.88 -23.17 29.15
N LEU A 33 -25.92 -22.57 28.45
CA LEU A 33 -25.83 -22.59 26.98
C LEU A 33 -25.75 -24.06 26.54
N THR A 34 -26.76 -24.54 25.81
CA THR A 34 -26.84 -25.94 25.37
C THR A 34 -26.23 -26.19 23.98
N SER A 35 -25.62 -25.20 23.33
CA SER A 35 -25.01 -25.34 22.00
C SER A 35 -23.53 -24.96 22.02
N THR A 36 -22.68 -25.85 21.50
CA THR A 36 -21.27 -25.58 21.20
C THR A 36 -21.14 -24.49 20.12
N PRO A 37 -20.04 -23.69 20.10
CA PRO A 37 -19.84 -22.68 19.07
C PRO A 37 -19.90 -23.26 17.65
N PRO A 38 -20.42 -22.51 16.66
CA PRO A 38 -20.34 -22.88 15.26
C PRO A 38 -18.87 -23.05 14.85
N LEU A 39 -18.47 -24.27 14.52
CA LEU A 39 -17.09 -24.61 14.20
C LEU A 39 -16.97 -25.21 12.79
N VAL A 40 -16.08 -24.63 11.98
CA VAL A 40 -15.61 -25.24 10.73
C VAL A 40 -14.43 -26.14 11.05
N ASP A 41 -14.62 -27.46 10.88
CA ASP A 41 -13.61 -28.48 11.15
C ASP A 41 -12.93 -28.90 9.84
N LEU A 42 -11.73 -28.37 9.58
CA LEU A 42 -10.98 -28.68 8.34
C LEU A 42 -10.02 -29.87 8.49
N TYR A 43 -9.81 -30.37 9.71
CA TYR A 43 -8.98 -31.54 9.98
C TYR A 43 -9.72 -32.86 9.71
N SER A 44 -11.03 -32.91 9.97
CA SER A 44 -11.83 -34.14 9.85
C SER A 44 -11.95 -34.73 8.44
N GLY A 45 -11.66 -33.96 7.38
CA GLY A 45 -11.64 -34.41 5.98
C GLY A 45 -10.31 -35.02 5.51
N SER A 46 -9.24 -34.87 6.29
CA SER A 46 -7.90 -35.39 6.04
C SER A 46 -7.47 -36.13 7.29
N GLY A 47 -7.54 -37.47 7.38
CA GLY A 47 -7.35 -38.25 8.63
C GLY A 47 -6.12 -37.92 9.49
N GLN A 48 -6.13 -36.78 10.19
CA GLN A 48 -5.08 -36.17 10.98
C GLN A 48 -5.72 -35.85 12.33
N SER A 49 -5.50 -36.73 13.31
CA SER A 49 -5.87 -36.53 14.71
C SER A 49 -4.78 -35.75 15.44
N SER A 50 -5.06 -35.24 16.64
CA SER A 50 -4.09 -34.56 17.53
C SER A 50 -2.86 -35.40 17.88
N GLN A 51 -2.91 -36.74 17.75
CA GLN A 51 -1.72 -37.59 17.91
C GLN A 51 -0.68 -37.40 16.79
N LYS A 52 -1.07 -36.83 15.64
CA LYS A 52 -0.16 -36.55 14.55
C LYS A 52 0.66 -35.27 14.80
N SER A 53 0.10 -34.28 15.51
CA SER A 53 0.80 -33.02 15.83
C SER A 53 1.91 -33.20 16.86
N ASP A 54 1.72 -34.05 17.88
CA ASP A 54 2.76 -34.32 18.88
C ASP A 54 3.91 -35.14 18.28
N GLU A 55 3.61 -36.07 17.37
CA GLU A 55 4.63 -36.84 16.64
C GLU A 55 5.40 -35.97 15.62
N GLU A 56 4.73 -35.02 14.97
CA GLU A 56 5.38 -34.02 14.12
C GLU A 56 6.28 -33.10 14.96
N LEU A 57 5.76 -32.58 16.07
CA LEU A 57 6.53 -31.78 17.02
C LEU A 57 7.72 -32.55 17.59
N ARG A 58 7.55 -33.83 17.92
CA ARG A 58 8.63 -34.72 18.35
C ARG A 58 9.72 -34.84 17.29
N LYS A 59 9.35 -35.02 16.02
CA LYS A 59 10.32 -35.07 14.89
C LYS A 59 11.06 -33.75 14.75
N ASP A 60 10.37 -32.62 14.88
CA ASP A 60 10.98 -31.30 14.79
C ASP A 60 11.97 -31.05 15.94
N ILE A 61 11.62 -31.45 17.17
CA ILE A 61 12.52 -31.39 18.33
C ILE A 61 13.77 -32.25 18.07
N ILE A 62 13.60 -33.50 17.62
CA ILE A 62 14.74 -34.40 17.34
C ILE A 62 15.64 -33.82 16.24
N LYS A 63 15.06 -33.35 15.13
CA LYS A 63 15.79 -32.74 14.01
C LYS A 63 16.54 -31.48 14.45
N GLY A 64 15.90 -30.60 15.21
CA GLY A 64 16.50 -29.38 15.74
C GLY A 64 17.66 -29.66 16.72
N LEU A 65 17.49 -30.68 17.58
CA LEU A 65 18.54 -31.16 18.47
C LEU A 65 19.68 -31.83 17.72
N GLN A 66 19.46 -32.57 16.61
CA GLN A 66 20.54 -33.11 15.77
C GLN A 66 21.42 -31.99 15.18
N GLY A 67 20.80 -30.85 14.88
CA GLY A 67 21.48 -29.62 14.51
C GLY A 67 22.16 -29.66 13.14
N TYR A 68 22.85 -28.57 12.82
CA TYR A 68 23.58 -28.38 11.58
C TYR A 68 25.03 -28.84 11.70
N LYS A 69 25.65 -29.19 10.57
CA LYS A 69 27.07 -29.57 10.52
C LYS A 69 28.02 -28.42 10.84
N THR A 70 27.59 -27.19 10.62
CA THR A 70 28.35 -25.97 10.83
C THR A 70 27.59 -25.03 11.76
N TYR A 71 28.33 -24.23 12.54
CA TYR A 71 27.72 -23.19 13.36
C TYR A 71 27.11 -22.09 12.48
N ILE A 72 26.00 -21.56 12.97
CA ILE A 72 25.30 -20.39 12.44
C ILE A 72 25.66 -19.22 13.37
N VAL A 73 26.26 -18.17 12.80
CA VAL A 73 26.59 -16.93 13.53
C VAL A 73 25.46 -15.92 13.30
N PRO A 74 24.58 -15.65 14.26
CA PRO A 74 23.44 -14.74 14.07
C PRO A 74 23.92 -13.30 13.86
N GLY A 75 23.99 -12.82 12.62
CA GLY A 75 24.56 -11.53 12.25
C GLY A 75 25.95 -11.68 11.61
N SER A 76 26.84 -10.71 11.77
CA SER A 76 28.07 -10.71 10.98
C SER A 76 29.12 -11.71 11.48
N VAL A 77 29.67 -12.55 10.58
CA VAL A 77 30.80 -13.45 10.92
C VAL A 77 32.05 -12.67 11.26
N ASP A 78 32.16 -11.39 10.92
CA ASP A 78 33.31 -10.55 11.29
C ASP A 78 33.11 -9.86 12.65
N ASN A 79 31.88 -9.87 13.19
CA ASN A 79 31.55 -9.30 14.48
C ASN A 79 31.78 -10.34 15.60
N ILE A 80 32.58 -9.95 16.60
CA ILE A 80 32.89 -10.81 17.76
C ILE A 80 31.64 -11.08 18.60
N GLU A 81 30.76 -10.08 18.81
CA GLU A 81 29.54 -10.25 19.58
C GLU A 81 28.58 -11.24 18.91
N ASP A 82 28.48 -11.22 17.58
CA ASP A 82 27.65 -12.18 16.83
C ASP A 82 28.20 -13.60 16.94
N ARG A 83 29.53 -13.78 16.87
CA ARG A 83 30.17 -15.09 17.07
C ARG A 83 29.90 -15.67 18.46
N HIS A 84 29.76 -14.84 19.50
CA HIS A 84 29.45 -15.30 20.85
C HIS A 84 28.04 -15.90 20.95
N PHE A 85 27.16 -15.60 20.00
CA PHE A 85 25.81 -16.14 19.92
C PHE A 85 25.68 -17.24 18.85
N ALA A 86 26.81 -17.77 18.36
CA ALA A 86 26.79 -18.84 17.39
C ALA A 86 26.12 -20.11 17.96
N PHE A 87 25.26 -20.73 17.16
CA PHE A 87 24.52 -21.92 17.53
C PHE A 87 24.53 -22.93 16.39
N ARG A 88 24.29 -24.20 16.69
CA ARG A 88 24.11 -25.26 15.67
C ARG A 88 22.84 -26.08 15.88
N ARG A 89 22.10 -25.82 16.95
CA ARG A 89 20.88 -26.54 17.33
C ARG A 89 19.73 -25.57 17.51
N THR A 90 18.52 -26.03 17.22
CA THR A 90 17.30 -25.24 17.37
C THR A 90 16.23 -26.06 18.10
N LEU A 91 15.30 -25.38 18.75
CA LEU A 91 14.08 -25.99 19.26
C LEU A 91 12.87 -25.17 18.79
N PRO A 92 11.77 -25.80 18.36
CA PRO A 92 10.65 -25.07 17.77
C PRO A 92 9.89 -24.27 18.83
N THR A 93 9.48 -23.04 18.51
CA THR A 93 8.75 -22.12 19.42
C THR A 93 7.42 -22.68 19.92
N THR A 94 6.82 -23.62 19.18
CA THR A 94 5.60 -24.34 19.56
C THR A 94 5.69 -25.01 20.93
N ILE A 95 6.90 -25.40 21.38
CA ILE A 95 7.10 -26.01 22.70
C ILE A 95 6.79 -25.04 23.86
N LEU A 96 6.84 -23.72 23.63
CA LEU A 96 6.59 -22.72 24.66
C LEU A 96 5.12 -22.68 25.10
N TYR A 97 4.21 -23.17 24.27
CA TYR A 97 2.77 -23.01 24.44
C TYR A 97 2.07 -24.28 24.96
N SER A 98 2.70 -24.96 25.92
CA SER A 98 2.00 -25.95 26.76
C SER A 98 0.90 -25.27 27.60
N GLU A 99 -0.01 -26.02 28.23
CA GLU A 99 -1.02 -25.45 29.14
C GLU A 99 -0.38 -24.52 30.20
N ARG A 100 0.72 -24.96 30.81
CA ARG A 100 1.47 -24.15 31.77
C ARG A 100 2.20 -22.98 31.11
N GLY A 101 2.72 -23.18 29.90
CA GLY A 101 3.32 -22.13 29.10
C GLY A 101 2.34 -20.98 28.82
N LEU A 102 1.10 -21.30 28.45
CA LEU A 102 0.03 -20.30 28.24
C LEU A 102 -0.29 -19.51 29.50
N LEU A 103 -0.32 -20.15 30.67
CA LEU A 103 -0.51 -19.46 31.95
C LEU A 103 0.65 -18.50 32.28
N LEU A 104 1.88 -18.87 31.92
CA LEU A 104 3.05 -18.01 32.09
C LEU A 104 3.03 -16.85 31.09
N TYR A 105 2.61 -17.10 29.85
CA TYR A 105 2.42 -16.06 28.84
C TYR A 105 1.32 -15.06 29.26
N ASP A 106 0.22 -15.54 29.83
CA ASP A 106 -0.84 -14.69 30.38
C ASP A 106 -0.34 -13.77 31.50
N ARG A 107 0.61 -14.24 32.32
CA ARG A 107 1.28 -13.39 33.31
C ARG A 107 2.27 -12.42 32.66
N LEU A 108 3.00 -12.85 31.64
CA LEU A 108 3.96 -12.02 30.91
C LEU A 108 3.29 -10.79 30.29
N VAL A 109 2.11 -10.96 29.68
CA VAL A 109 1.40 -9.82 29.06
C VAL A 109 0.85 -8.81 30.08
N GLU A 110 0.84 -9.15 31.37
CA GLU A 110 0.50 -8.24 32.47
C GLU A 110 1.73 -7.51 33.04
N GLU A 111 2.95 -7.93 32.68
CA GLU A 111 4.19 -7.27 33.11
C GLU A 111 4.30 -5.88 32.47
N PRO A 112 4.50 -4.79 33.25
CA PRO A 112 4.58 -3.43 32.74
C PRO A 112 5.65 -3.20 31.66
N GLU A 113 6.73 -3.98 31.72
CA GLU A 113 7.85 -3.95 30.80
C GLU A 113 7.52 -4.60 29.44
N TYR A 114 6.53 -5.49 29.36
CA TYR A 114 6.10 -6.14 28.13
C TYR A 114 5.18 -5.23 27.30
N TYR A 115 5.77 -4.21 26.69
CA TYR A 115 5.02 -3.13 26.05
C TYR A 115 4.14 -3.59 24.87
N LEU A 116 4.52 -4.67 24.15
CA LEU A 116 3.88 -5.11 22.90
C LEU A 116 2.36 -5.26 23.06
N TRP A 117 1.94 -5.96 24.12
CA TRP A 117 0.54 -6.20 24.41
C TRP A 117 -0.22 -4.90 24.70
N SER A 118 0.34 -4.07 25.58
CA SER A 118 -0.30 -2.82 26.03
C SER A 118 -0.38 -1.76 24.91
N ALA A 119 0.63 -1.68 24.03
CA ALA A 119 0.69 -0.74 22.92
C ALA A 119 -0.35 -1.12 21.84
N GLU A 120 -0.40 -2.38 21.44
CA GLU A 120 -1.41 -2.85 20.48
C GLU A 120 -2.83 -2.69 21.03
N LYS A 121 -3.04 -3.02 22.31
CA LYS A 121 -4.33 -2.82 22.98
C LYS A 121 -4.75 -1.34 22.99
N ASN A 122 -3.82 -0.42 23.27
CA ASN A 122 -4.09 1.02 23.23
C ASN A 122 -4.56 1.48 21.84
N ILE A 123 -3.94 0.98 20.76
CA ILE A 123 -4.36 1.28 19.38
C ILE A 123 -5.78 0.78 19.14
N LEU A 124 -6.08 -0.48 19.47
CA LEU A 124 -7.40 -1.06 19.27
C LEU A 124 -8.47 -0.38 20.13
N GLU A 125 -8.17 0.00 21.37
CA GLU A 125 -9.09 0.76 22.22
C GLU A 125 -9.38 2.16 21.64
N THR A 126 -8.35 2.86 21.19
CA THR A 126 -8.45 4.25 20.71
C THR A 126 -9.10 4.33 19.34
N HIS A 127 -8.80 3.38 18.45
CA HIS A 127 -9.17 3.43 17.04
C HIS A 127 -10.16 2.35 16.60
N SER A 128 -10.67 1.49 17.49
CA SER A 128 -11.59 0.38 17.15
C SER A 128 -12.75 0.78 16.24
N LYS A 129 -13.42 1.89 16.53
CA LYS A 129 -14.55 2.38 15.73
C LYS A 129 -14.14 2.79 14.32
N ASP A 130 -13.01 3.49 14.21
CA ASP A 130 -12.46 3.90 12.92
C ASP A 130 -12.03 2.66 12.13
N ILE A 131 -11.24 1.77 12.74
CA ILE A 131 -10.79 0.51 12.13
C ILE A 131 -11.98 -0.31 11.65
N ALA A 132 -13.02 -0.51 12.48
CA ALA A 132 -14.21 -1.28 12.15
C ALA A 132 -14.96 -0.76 10.91
N LEU A 133 -15.02 0.57 10.73
CA LEU A 133 -15.60 1.17 9.53
C LEU A 133 -14.65 1.01 8.33
N ARG A 134 -13.35 1.27 8.52
CA ARG A 134 -12.36 1.32 7.45
C ARG A 134 -12.04 -0.05 6.84
N ILE A 135 -12.02 -1.13 7.63
CA ILE A 135 -11.77 -2.50 7.11
C ILE A 135 -12.83 -2.93 6.07
N PHE A 136 -14.05 -2.38 6.14
CA PHE A 136 -15.12 -2.60 5.17
C PHE A 136 -15.33 -1.40 4.23
N GLY A 137 -14.41 -0.42 4.22
CA GLY A 137 -14.39 0.70 3.28
C GLY A 137 -15.37 1.85 3.60
N HIS A 138 -16.02 1.85 4.76
CA HIS A 138 -16.88 2.95 5.18
C HIS A 138 -16.08 4.19 5.61
N GLN A 139 -16.75 5.34 5.66
CA GLN A 139 -16.20 6.63 6.12
C GLN A 139 -16.44 6.81 7.63
N THR A 140 -15.47 7.35 8.37
CA THR A 140 -15.57 7.51 9.84
C THR A 140 -16.50 8.65 10.28
N GLY A 141 -16.75 9.64 9.40
CA GLY A 141 -17.50 10.86 9.73
C GLY A 141 -19.02 10.80 9.58
N ALA A 142 -19.62 9.66 9.22
CA ALA A 142 -21.04 9.57 8.89
C ALA A 142 -21.98 9.55 10.12
N GLN A 143 -21.47 9.47 11.35
CA GLN A 143 -22.29 9.40 12.57
C GLN A 143 -22.38 10.74 13.31
N SER A 144 -23.07 11.71 12.71
CA SER A 144 -23.82 12.70 13.49
C SER A 144 -24.94 13.23 12.60
N HIS A 145 -26.18 12.81 12.88
CA HIS A 145 -27.48 13.47 12.60
C HIS A 145 -28.65 12.45 12.61
N SER A 146 -28.58 11.37 13.40
CA SER A 146 -29.79 10.64 13.80
C SER A 146 -30.31 11.21 15.12
N GLY A 147 -31.05 12.32 15.05
CA GLY A 147 -31.72 12.93 16.19
C GLY A 147 -32.99 13.65 15.76
N ASN A 148 -34.14 13.05 16.07
CA ASN A 148 -35.51 13.56 15.93
C ASN A 148 -36.03 13.82 14.50
N THR A 149 -36.48 12.76 13.84
CA THR A 149 -37.67 12.82 12.97
C THR A 149 -38.90 12.44 13.80
N ASP A 150 -39.33 13.35 14.67
CA ASP A 150 -40.65 13.34 15.30
C ASP A 150 -40.94 14.80 15.67
N ASP A 151 -41.36 15.56 14.66
CA ASP A 151 -42.14 16.80 14.73
C ASP A 151 -41.94 17.55 13.40
N ILE A 152 -42.79 17.26 12.40
CA ILE A 152 -43.37 18.18 11.41
C ILE A 152 -44.32 17.30 10.57
N VAL A 153 -45.54 17.16 11.08
CA VAL A 153 -46.71 16.79 10.28
C VAL A 153 -47.76 17.87 10.55
N HIS A 154 -48.36 18.38 9.47
CA HIS A 154 -49.46 19.35 9.38
C HIS A 154 -49.11 20.85 9.52
N ASN A 155 -49.03 21.53 8.39
CA ASN A 155 -50.14 22.36 7.88
C ASN A 155 -49.70 23.10 6.63
N ASP A 156 -50.19 22.67 5.46
CA ASP A 156 -50.32 23.55 4.30
C ASP A 156 -51.68 23.30 3.67
N GLU A 157 -52.68 23.94 4.28
CA GLU A 157 -53.95 24.23 3.65
C GLU A 157 -53.96 25.70 3.20
N GLN A 158 -54.41 25.89 1.96
CA GLN A 158 -55.05 27.10 1.44
C GLN A 158 -54.18 28.35 1.22
N GLN A 159 -53.81 28.57 -0.05
CA GLN A 159 -54.31 29.75 -0.74
C GLN A 159 -54.28 29.59 -2.27
N GLN A 160 -55.49 29.47 -2.80
CA GLN A 160 -55.83 29.48 -4.21
C GLN A 160 -56.57 30.80 -4.47
N GLN A 161 -55.99 31.68 -5.28
CA GLN A 161 -56.67 32.79 -5.97
C GLN A 161 -55.89 33.02 -7.28
N ASN A 162 -56.41 32.49 -8.38
CA ASN A 162 -57.22 33.21 -9.38
C ASN A 162 -56.39 34.21 -10.21
N HIS A 163 -56.11 33.85 -11.46
CA HIS A 163 -56.67 34.57 -12.60
C HIS A 163 -56.55 33.74 -13.90
N ASP A 164 -57.72 33.51 -14.50
CA ASP A 164 -57.95 32.97 -15.83
C ASP A 164 -57.32 33.82 -16.94
N GLU A 165 -56.90 33.19 -18.05
CA GLU A 165 -57.54 33.43 -19.36
C GLU A 165 -57.07 32.42 -20.43
N SER A 166 -58.08 31.94 -21.17
CA SER A 166 -58.06 30.97 -22.27
C SER A 166 -57.79 31.60 -23.63
N ASN A 167 -57.06 30.93 -24.54
CA ASN A 167 -57.57 30.55 -25.88
C ASN A 167 -56.50 29.96 -26.85
N ASN A 168 -56.74 28.71 -27.24
CA ASN A 168 -56.94 28.17 -28.59
C ASN A 168 -56.05 28.53 -29.82
N SER A 169 -55.66 27.46 -30.53
CA SER A 169 -55.59 27.24 -32.00
C SER A 169 -54.25 27.30 -32.77
N SER A 170 -53.91 26.10 -33.31
CA SER A 170 -53.45 25.72 -34.67
C SER A 170 -52.26 26.40 -35.39
N SER A 171 -51.31 25.51 -35.70
CA SER A 171 -50.62 25.26 -36.99
C SER A 171 -49.53 26.19 -37.54
N SER A 172 -48.39 25.50 -37.77
CA SER A 172 -47.47 25.50 -38.93
C SER A 172 -46.22 26.40 -38.97
N ASN A 173 -45.10 25.67 -39.15
CA ASN A 173 -43.85 25.97 -39.84
C ASN A 173 -42.91 27.09 -39.37
N GLY A 174 -41.73 26.65 -38.90
CA GLY A 174 -40.50 27.45 -38.90
C GLY A 174 -39.39 26.86 -38.02
N TRP A 175 -38.49 26.07 -38.60
CA TRP A 175 -37.10 25.93 -38.14
C TRP A 175 -36.22 26.81 -39.07
N PRO A 176 -34.98 27.21 -38.72
CA PRO A 176 -34.20 26.85 -37.54
C PRO A 176 -33.55 28.06 -36.82
N HIS A 177 -33.20 27.92 -35.53
CA HIS A 177 -31.97 28.52 -35.00
C HIS A 177 -31.45 27.72 -33.80
N SER A 178 -30.19 27.32 -33.93
CA SER A 178 -29.23 26.84 -32.93
C SER A 178 -29.67 26.90 -31.47
N ALA A 179 -29.98 25.74 -30.89
CA ALA A 179 -29.89 25.53 -29.45
C ALA A 179 -28.50 24.98 -29.15
N GLU A 180 -27.61 25.85 -28.67
CA GLU A 180 -26.52 25.44 -27.79
C GLU A 180 -27.15 24.59 -26.68
N ARG A 181 -26.84 23.30 -26.65
CA ARG A 181 -27.10 22.50 -25.44
C ARG A 181 -26.17 23.06 -24.39
N GLU A 182 -26.72 23.80 -23.42
CA GLU A 182 -26.00 24.11 -22.19
C GLU A 182 -25.53 22.77 -21.59
N LYS A 183 -24.23 22.49 -21.73
CA LYS A 183 -23.57 21.41 -20.98
C LYS A 183 -23.77 21.75 -19.51
N GLU A 184 -24.39 20.85 -18.76
CA GLU A 184 -24.51 20.97 -17.31
C GLU A 184 -23.12 21.22 -16.71
N LYS A 185 -22.96 22.32 -15.97
CA LYS A 185 -21.65 22.74 -15.47
C LYS A 185 -21.46 22.23 -14.05
N TRP A 186 -20.21 21.98 -13.70
CA TRP A 186 -19.86 21.65 -12.32
C TRP A 186 -20.37 22.75 -11.37
N GLY A 187 -21.27 22.41 -10.46
CA GLY A 187 -21.89 23.36 -9.52
C GLY A 187 -23.41 23.55 -9.68
N ASP A 188 -24.03 22.98 -10.72
CA ASP A 188 -25.50 23.03 -10.85
C ASP A 188 -26.19 22.11 -9.80
N HIS A 189 -27.20 22.65 -9.12
CA HIS A 189 -27.92 21.97 -8.02
C HIS A 189 -28.59 20.64 -8.44
N LYS A 190 -28.81 20.42 -9.75
CA LYS A 190 -29.35 19.18 -10.32
C LYS A 190 -28.29 18.13 -10.64
N VAL A 191 -27.04 18.51 -10.86
CA VAL A 191 -25.92 17.60 -11.21
C VAL A 191 -25.44 16.84 -9.96
N GLY A 192 -25.65 17.40 -8.77
CA GLY A 192 -25.41 16.73 -7.49
C GLY A 192 -26.26 15.50 -7.21
N ARG A 193 -27.36 15.25 -7.96
CA ARG A 193 -28.18 14.03 -7.79
C ARG A 193 -27.58 12.78 -8.44
N HIS A 194 -26.62 12.92 -9.36
CA HIS A 194 -26.11 11.79 -10.16
C HIS A 194 -24.67 11.38 -9.79
N ASN A 195 -24.11 12.00 -8.74
CA ASN A 195 -22.75 11.78 -8.24
C ASN A 195 -22.68 11.25 -6.81
N GLY A 196 -23.74 10.56 -6.35
CA GLY A 196 -23.72 9.69 -5.17
C GLY A 196 -22.89 10.15 -3.96
N GLY A 197 -23.12 11.37 -3.48
CA GLY A 197 -22.84 11.62 -2.07
C GLY A 197 -21.40 11.84 -1.62
N VAL A 198 -20.48 12.35 -2.46
CA VAL A 198 -19.11 12.71 -1.98
C VAL A 198 -19.06 13.99 -1.11
N ASN A 199 -20.21 14.63 -0.87
CA ASN A 199 -20.37 15.72 0.10
C ASN A 199 -21.36 15.29 1.18
N SER A 200 -20.90 14.53 2.17
CA SER A 200 -21.56 14.33 3.48
C SER A 200 -23.05 13.93 3.49
N GLU A 201 -23.60 13.34 2.44
CA GLU A 201 -24.92 12.70 2.44
C GLU A 201 -24.89 11.43 1.60
N GLU A 202 -25.56 10.39 2.10
CA GLU A 202 -25.51 8.96 1.74
C GLU A 202 -25.44 8.63 0.23
N GLY A 203 -24.57 7.68 -0.13
CA GLY A 203 -24.76 6.82 -1.30
C GLY A 203 -23.69 6.83 -2.41
N MET A 204 -22.49 6.31 -2.13
CA MET A 204 -21.59 5.72 -3.15
C MET A 204 -20.92 4.46 -2.57
N ASP A 205 -21.75 3.47 -2.26
CA ASP A 205 -21.26 2.12 -2.02
C ASP A 205 -21.06 1.45 -3.39
N GLY A 206 -19.83 1.54 -3.92
CA GLY A 206 -19.44 0.79 -5.12
C GLY A 206 -19.69 -0.68 -4.86
N ASP A 207 -20.65 -1.26 -5.60
CA ASP A 207 -21.19 -2.62 -5.53
C ASP A 207 -20.51 -3.49 -4.47
N GLN A 208 -20.87 -3.25 -3.19
CA GLN A 208 -20.42 -4.09 -2.10
C GLN A 208 -20.97 -5.47 -2.38
N GLY A 209 -20.15 -6.52 -2.23
CA GLY A 209 -20.65 -7.89 -2.23
C GLY A 209 -21.91 -7.90 -1.36
N VAL A 210 -23.07 -8.16 -1.97
CA VAL A 210 -24.40 -7.94 -1.39
C VAL A 210 -24.69 -8.91 -0.21
N GLY A 211 -23.67 -9.68 0.17
CA GLY A 211 -23.63 -10.64 1.25
C GLY A 211 -23.14 -10.07 2.58
N CYS A 212 -23.05 -10.95 3.58
CA CYS A 212 -22.56 -10.59 4.91
C CYS A 212 -21.04 -10.34 4.86
N ALA A 213 -20.55 -9.29 5.53
CA ALA A 213 -19.12 -9.03 5.60
C ALA A 213 -18.42 -10.09 6.47
N SER A 214 -17.16 -10.41 6.17
CA SER A 214 -16.42 -11.46 6.88
C SER A 214 -15.16 -10.90 7.54
N LEU A 215 -14.99 -11.12 8.84
CA LEU A 215 -13.79 -10.79 9.60
C LEU A 215 -13.12 -12.09 10.06
N VAL A 216 -11.95 -12.42 9.52
CA VAL A 216 -11.25 -13.67 9.85
C VAL A 216 -9.95 -13.36 10.56
N GLU A 217 -9.81 -13.79 11.81
CA GLU A 217 -8.58 -13.62 12.59
C GLU A 217 -7.68 -14.86 12.48
N LEU A 218 -6.45 -14.65 12.03
CA LEU A 218 -5.42 -15.68 11.91
C LEU A 218 -4.67 -15.79 13.24
N GLY A 219 -4.83 -16.92 13.94
CA GLY A 219 -4.13 -17.19 15.20
C GLY A 219 -4.81 -16.51 16.38
N ALA A 220 -6.10 -16.79 16.57
CA ALA A 220 -6.99 -16.00 17.40
C ALA A 220 -6.68 -16.05 18.93
N GLY A 221 -5.90 -17.03 19.40
CA GLY A 221 -5.33 -17.02 20.75
C GLY A 221 -6.37 -16.70 21.84
N SER A 222 -6.09 -15.74 22.73
CA SER A 222 -6.98 -15.42 23.87
C SER A 222 -8.15 -14.47 23.58
N LEU A 223 -8.26 -13.92 22.35
CA LEU A 223 -9.28 -12.94 21.92
C LEU A 223 -9.42 -11.64 22.75
N ARG A 224 -8.61 -11.45 23.80
CA ARG A 224 -8.70 -10.32 24.74
C ARG A 224 -8.45 -8.96 24.09
N LYS A 225 -7.70 -8.91 23.00
CA LYS A 225 -7.50 -7.69 22.18
C LYS A 225 -8.60 -7.54 21.13
N THR A 226 -8.97 -8.66 20.49
CA THR A 226 -10.00 -8.74 19.44
C THR A 226 -11.33 -8.19 19.92
N VAL A 227 -11.71 -8.39 21.18
CA VAL A 227 -12.95 -7.85 21.75
C VAL A 227 -13.11 -6.33 21.54
N HIS A 228 -12.01 -5.57 21.53
CA HIS A 228 -12.07 -4.12 21.26
C HIS A 228 -12.45 -3.83 19.80
N LEU A 229 -11.93 -4.61 18.86
CA LEU A 229 -12.32 -4.53 17.46
C LEU A 229 -13.79 -4.96 17.27
N ILE A 230 -14.21 -6.07 17.91
CA ILE A 230 -15.61 -6.54 17.86
C ILE A 230 -16.57 -5.45 18.35
N ARG A 231 -16.29 -4.82 19.49
CA ARG A 231 -17.08 -3.68 19.99
C ARG A 231 -17.15 -2.52 19.01
N GLY A 232 -16.09 -2.27 18.24
CA GLY A 232 -16.07 -1.27 17.17
C GLY A 232 -17.10 -1.55 16.06
N LEU A 233 -17.41 -2.83 15.79
CA LEU A 233 -18.38 -3.25 14.77
C LEU A 233 -19.82 -2.83 15.09
N GLU A 234 -20.11 -2.40 16.33
CA GLU A 234 -21.41 -1.81 16.70
C GLU A 234 -21.74 -0.59 15.83
N GLY A 235 -20.74 0.10 15.28
CA GLY A 235 -20.92 1.27 14.41
C GLY A 235 -21.23 0.97 12.94
N ILE A 236 -21.12 -0.28 12.47
CA ILE A 236 -21.27 -0.63 11.04
C ILE A 236 -22.73 -0.39 10.58
N PRO A 237 -22.98 0.23 9.42
CA PRO A 237 -24.35 0.43 8.95
C PRO A 237 -25.06 -0.91 8.70
N PRO A 238 -26.39 -0.98 8.87
CA PRO A 238 -27.14 -2.19 8.54
C PRO A 238 -27.05 -2.48 7.03
N ARG A 239 -27.05 -3.78 6.67
CA ARG A 239 -26.94 -4.20 5.27
C ARG A 239 -28.19 -3.79 4.46
N PRO A 240 -28.05 -3.10 3.31
CA PRO A 240 -29.18 -2.78 2.44
C PRO A 240 -29.88 -4.04 1.93
N GLY A 241 -31.20 -4.13 2.08
CA GLY A 241 -32.00 -5.28 1.58
C GLY A 241 -31.82 -6.59 2.36
N ALA A 242 -31.17 -6.54 3.52
CA ALA A 242 -30.95 -7.68 4.40
C ALA A 242 -32.19 -8.15 5.15
N ASP A 243 -32.22 -9.45 5.49
CA ASP A 243 -33.04 -9.90 6.60
C ASP A 243 -32.60 -9.15 7.87
N LYS A 244 -33.56 -8.57 8.60
CA LYS A 244 -33.27 -7.77 9.80
C LYS A 244 -32.65 -8.59 10.92
N ASP A 245 -32.84 -9.91 10.87
CA ASP A 245 -32.40 -10.85 11.89
C ASP A 245 -31.03 -11.50 11.56
N ALA A 246 -30.42 -11.16 10.42
CA ALA A 246 -29.12 -11.70 10.01
C ALA A 246 -27.95 -10.79 10.42
N PRO A 247 -26.81 -11.36 10.86
CA PRO A 247 -25.62 -10.56 11.18
C PRO A 247 -25.15 -9.69 10.01
N ALA A 248 -24.68 -8.49 10.32
CA ALA A 248 -24.01 -7.61 9.37
C ALA A 248 -22.57 -8.09 9.09
N VAL A 249 -21.92 -8.69 10.10
CA VAL A 249 -20.56 -9.23 10.01
C VAL A 249 -20.52 -10.65 10.60
N GLN A 250 -19.87 -11.57 9.91
CA GLN A 250 -19.45 -12.86 10.45
C GLN A 250 -17.99 -12.78 10.90
N TYR A 251 -17.74 -12.98 12.19
CA TYR A 251 -16.41 -13.12 12.75
C TYR A 251 -16.01 -14.61 12.78
N TYR A 252 -14.79 -14.91 12.34
CA TYR A 252 -14.19 -16.24 12.34
C TYR A 252 -12.84 -16.20 13.06
N ALA A 253 -12.74 -16.86 14.21
CA ALA A 253 -11.47 -17.12 14.89
C ALA A 253 -10.83 -18.38 14.31
N LEU A 254 -9.64 -18.28 13.71
CA LEU A 254 -8.87 -19.42 13.23
C LEU A 254 -7.78 -19.80 14.24
N ASP A 255 -7.80 -21.04 14.72
CA ASP A 255 -6.71 -21.60 15.53
C ASP A 255 -6.46 -23.08 15.24
N LEU A 256 -5.26 -23.53 15.61
CA LEU A 256 -4.79 -24.91 15.52
C LEU A 256 -5.32 -25.77 16.67
N ASP A 257 -5.62 -25.17 17.83
CA ASP A 257 -6.15 -25.87 19.01
C ASP A 257 -7.68 -25.73 19.08
N LYS A 258 -8.38 -26.86 18.95
CA LYS A 258 -9.84 -26.92 19.02
C LYS A 258 -10.39 -26.53 20.38
N ALA A 259 -9.77 -26.97 21.48
CA ALA A 259 -10.29 -26.73 22.81
C ALA A 259 -10.09 -25.28 23.24
N GLU A 260 -8.91 -24.72 22.98
CA GLU A 260 -8.66 -23.30 23.26
C GLU A 260 -9.53 -22.40 22.38
N LEU A 261 -9.74 -22.76 21.11
CA LEU A 261 -10.67 -22.05 20.23
C LEU A 261 -12.11 -22.07 20.77
N VAL A 262 -12.62 -23.23 21.20
CA VAL A 262 -13.96 -23.33 21.80
C VAL A 262 -14.05 -22.50 23.08
N ARG A 263 -13.06 -22.62 23.97
CA ARG A 263 -13.02 -21.93 25.27
C ARG A 263 -13.01 -20.40 25.10
N THR A 264 -12.23 -19.90 24.16
CA THR A 264 -12.07 -18.46 23.93
C THR A 264 -13.30 -17.85 23.26
N LEU A 265 -13.93 -18.58 22.33
CA LEU A 265 -15.22 -18.19 21.74
C LEU A 265 -16.36 -18.16 22.78
N GLU A 266 -16.43 -19.16 23.66
CA GLU A 266 -17.39 -19.17 24.77
C GLU A 266 -17.19 -17.96 25.70
N GLN A 267 -15.94 -17.64 26.03
CA GLN A 267 -15.59 -16.49 26.86
C GLN A 267 -15.97 -15.16 26.19
N LEU A 268 -15.67 -15.00 24.89
CA LEU A 268 -16.05 -13.81 24.12
C LEU A 268 -17.56 -13.64 24.07
N HIS A 269 -18.30 -14.70 23.73
CA HIS A 269 -19.76 -14.67 23.69
C HIS A 269 -20.35 -14.36 25.07
N GLN A 270 -19.86 -14.98 26.14
CA GLN A 270 -20.33 -14.71 27.49
C GLN A 270 -20.08 -13.24 27.93
N GLN A 271 -18.99 -12.63 27.48
CA GLN A 271 -18.67 -11.24 27.80
C GLN A 271 -19.52 -10.23 27.02
N GLU A 272 -19.78 -10.47 25.74
CA GLU A 272 -20.37 -9.47 24.84
C GLU A 272 -21.84 -9.73 24.48
N ALA A 273 -22.35 -10.95 24.64
CA ALA A 273 -23.73 -11.30 24.31
C ALA A 273 -24.73 -10.60 25.25
N ARG A 274 -25.75 -9.99 24.64
CA ARG A 274 -26.89 -9.38 25.33
C ARG A 274 -28.03 -10.40 25.42
N LYS A 275 -29.10 -10.06 26.15
CA LYS A 275 -30.26 -10.96 26.31
C LYS A 275 -30.88 -11.37 24.97
N ALA A 276 -30.80 -10.50 23.96
CA ALA A 276 -31.30 -10.77 22.61
C ALA A 276 -30.43 -11.78 21.82
N ASP A 277 -29.15 -11.94 22.20
CA ASP A 277 -28.16 -12.75 21.48
C ASP A 277 -28.07 -14.20 21.96
N ALA A 278 -28.58 -14.47 23.16
CA ALA A 278 -28.20 -15.60 24.00
C ALA A 278 -28.43 -17.01 23.39
N ASN A 279 -29.18 -17.13 22.31
CA ASN A 279 -29.52 -18.43 21.69
C ASN A 279 -28.83 -18.68 20.34
N ASP A 280 -28.17 -17.67 19.72
CA ASP A 280 -27.83 -17.72 18.30
C ASP A 280 -26.34 -17.52 17.97
N TRP A 281 -25.45 -17.58 18.98
CA TRP A 281 -23.99 -17.35 18.80
C TRP A 281 -23.69 -16.03 18.10
N THR A 282 -24.43 -14.99 18.46
CA THR A 282 -24.26 -13.63 18.00
C THR A 282 -23.86 -12.72 19.16
N VAL A 283 -23.42 -11.50 18.85
CA VAL A 283 -23.18 -10.44 19.82
C VAL A 283 -23.62 -9.11 19.22
N LEU A 284 -23.75 -8.09 20.09
CA LEU A 284 -24.14 -6.73 19.71
C LEU A 284 -25.54 -6.68 19.07
N ASP A 285 -26.53 -7.32 19.71
CA ASP A 285 -27.93 -7.37 19.28
C ASP A 285 -28.08 -8.03 17.89
N GLY A 286 -27.46 -9.20 17.71
CA GLY A 286 -27.53 -10.01 16.49
C GLY A 286 -26.60 -9.53 15.36
N LYS A 287 -25.92 -8.40 15.54
CA LYS A 287 -25.17 -7.72 14.47
C LYS A 287 -23.90 -8.44 14.04
N VAL A 288 -23.25 -9.15 14.96
CA VAL A 288 -22.02 -9.89 14.69
C VAL A 288 -22.23 -11.36 15.02
N GLY A 289 -22.04 -12.25 14.05
CA GLY A 289 -22.03 -13.69 14.28
C GLY A 289 -20.63 -14.16 14.69
N ILE A 290 -20.56 -15.07 15.65
CA ILE A 290 -19.32 -15.60 16.23
C ILE A 290 -19.11 -17.04 15.76
N ASN A 291 -18.00 -17.30 15.07
CA ASN A 291 -17.67 -18.59 14.49
C ASN A 291 -16.20 -18.96 14.78
N GLY A 292 -15.91 -20.26 14.81
CA GLY A 292 -14.56 -20.79 14.86
C GLY A 292 -14.16 -21.54 13.59
N MET A 293 -12.87 -21.54 13.28
CA MET A 293 -12.25 -22.34 12.21
C MET A 293 -11.06 -23.12 12.79
N TRP A 294 -11.22 -24.43 12.90
CA TRP A 294 -10.14 -25.30 13.39
C TRP A 294 -9.32 -25.79 12.21
N ALA A 295 -8.15 -25.17 12.00
CA ALA A 295 -7.31 -25.35 10.82
C ALA A 295 -5.88 -24.81 11.03
N THR A 296 -4.95 -25.19 10.15
CA THR A 296 -3.72 -24.40 9.94
C THR A 296 -4.01 -23.11 9.18
N TYR A 297 -3.07 -22.17 9.15
CA TYR A 297 -3.19 -20.97 8.31
C TYR A 297 -3.42 -21.34 6.85
N ASP A 298 -2.60 -22.24 6.29
CA ASP A 298 -2.71 -22.64 4.89
C ASP A 298 -4.06 -23.28 4.57
N GLN A 299 -4.55 -24.17 5.43
CA GLN A 299 -5.84 -24.83 5.26
C GLN A 299 -7.00 -23.82 5.32
N GLY A 300 -6.97 -22.90 6.29
CA GLY A 300 -8.01 -21.89 6.41
C GLY A 300 -7.99 -20.89 5.25
N LEU A 301 -6.81 -20.42 4.86
CA LEU A 301 -6.63 -19.52 3.71
C LEU A 301 -7.11 -20.19 2.40
N ASP A 302 -6.74 -21.46 2.17
CA ASP A 302 -7.21 -22.23 1.00
C ASP A 302 -8.74 -22.43 1.02
N PHE A 303 -9.32 -22.76 2.17
CA PHE A 303 -10.77 -22.88 2.35
C PHE A 303 -11.49 -21.57 2.02
N ILE A 304 -10.98 -20.45 2.54
CA ILE A 304 -11.51 -19.10 2.30
C ILE A 304 -11.41 -18.75 0.82
N GLY A 305 -10.28 -19.06 0.18
CA GLY A 305 -10.03 -18.83 -1.24
C GLY A 305 -10.97 -19.58 -2.17
N LYS A 306 -11.33 -20.81 -1.81
CA LYS A 306 -12.27 -21.66 -2.55
C LYS A 306 -13.75 -21.30 -2.30
N GLY A 307 -14.01 -20.17 -1.64
CA GLY A 307 -15.36 -19.69 -1.33
C GLY A 307 -16.02 -20.43 -0.16
N GLY A 308 -15.23 -21.05 0.71
CA GLY A 308 -15.73 -21.85 1.83
C GLY A 308 -16.61 -21.06 2.82
N LEU A 309 -16.32 -19.78 3.05
CA LEU A 309 -17.12 -18.93 3.95
C LEU A 309 -18.59 -18.82 3.50
N ALA A 310 -18.82 -18.63 2.20
CA ALA A 310 -20.17 -18.55 1.62
C ALA A 310 -20.96 -19.87 1.72
N GLN A 311 -20.27 -20.99 1.92
CA GLN A 311 -20.88 -22.33 2.05
C GLN A 311 -21.19 -22.70 3.50
N THR A 312 -20.75 -21.90 4.47
CA THR A 312 -21.08 -22.12 5.89
C THR A 312 -22.57 -21.82 6.15
N LYS A 313 -23.16 -22.45 7.18
CA LYS A 313 -24.54 -22.15 7.60
C LYS A 313 -24.75 -20.66 7.89
N SER A 314 -23.70 -20.00 8.39
CA SER A 314 -23.66 -18.57 8.71
C SER A 314 -23.49 -17.67 7.46
N GLY A 315 -23.13 -18.24 6.30
CA GLY A 315 -22.83 -17.54 5.05
C GLY A 315 -23.94 -17.59 3.98
N SER A 316 -25.14 -18.06 4.31
CA SER A 316 -26.22 -18.40 3.36
C SER A 316 -26.90 -17.22 2.62
N GLY A 317 -26.21 -16.09 2.41
CA GLY A 317 -26.69 -14.90 1.69
C GLY A 317 -25.69 -14.29 0.69
N GLY A 318 -24.57 -14.98 0.41
CA GLY A 318 -23.43 -14.45 -0.37
C GLY A 318 -22.34 -13.88 0.55
N ASP A 319 -21.14 -13.64 -0.01
CA ASP A 319 -19.98 -13.14 0.74
C ASP A 319 -19.70 -11.66 0.42
N GLY A 320 -19.92 -10.79 1.40
CA GLY A 320 -19.65 -9.36 1.36
C GLY A 320 -18.16 -9.05 1.49
N LYS A 321 -17.81 -7.81 1.84
CA LYS A 321 -16.39 -7.41 1.95
C LYS A 321 -15.68 -8.21 3.06
N ARG A 322 -14.45 -8.63 2.79
CA ARG A 322 -13.66 -9.48 3.69
C ARG A 322 -12.47 -8.72 4.27
N CYS A 323 -12.18 -8.97 5.54
CA CYS A 323 -10.97 -8.52 6.21
C CYS A 323 -10.29 -9.71 6.89
N LEU A 324 -9.02 -9.95 6.57
CA LEU A 324 -8.16 -10.85 7.35
C LEU A 324 -7.50 -10.04 8.48
N VAL A 325 -7.35 -10.62 9.67
CA VAL A 325 -6.76 -9.96 10.83
C VAL A 325 -5.56 -10.77 11.30
N TRP A 326 -4.41 -10.12 11.47
CA TRP A 326 -3.19 -10.72 11.95
C TRP A 326 -2.57 -9.87 13.07
N LEU A 327 -3.01 -10.14 14.31
CA LEU A 327 -2.64 -9.40 15.52
C LEU A 327 -1.44 -10.01 16.26
N GLY A 328 -0.97 -9.30 17.29
CA GLY A 328 0.09 -9.75 18.19
C GLY A 328 1.52 -9.65 17.65
N SER A 329 1.73 -8.92 16.55
CA SER A 329 2.98 -8.87 15.79
C SER A 329 3.47 -10.27 15.45
N SER A 330 2.54 -11.17 15.11
CA SER A 330 2.83 -12.52 14.62
C SER A 330 3.73 -12.49 13.38
N ILE A 331 3.67 -11.40 12.60
CA ILE A 331 4.61 -11.10 11.52
C ILE A 331 6.08 -11.10 12.00
N GLY A 332 6.32 -10.74 13.25
CA GLY A 332 7.63 -10.75 13.90
C GLY A 332 8.20 -12.14 14.12
N ASN A 333 7.43 -13.22 13.95
CA ASN A 333 7.96 -14.58 13.98
C ASN A 333 8.61 -14.99 12.65
N PHE A 334 8.49 -14.14 11.63
CA PHE A 334 9.03 -14.37 10.30
C PHE A 334 10.18 -13.41 10.04
N ASN A 335 11.21 -13.88 9.34
CA ASN A 335 12.13 -12.98 8.67
C ASN A 335 11.35 -12.15 7.62
N ARG A 336 11.99 -11.10 7.06
CA ARG A 336 11.31 -10.16 6.15
C ARG A 336 10.74 -10.87 4.91
N ARG A 337 11.48 -11.81 4.34
CA ARG A 337 11.07 -12.61 3.18
C ARG A 337 9.88 -13.51 3.51
N GLY A 338 9.98 -14.32 4.57
CA GLY A 338 8.93 -15.23 5.00
C GLY A 338 7.63 -14.48 5.32
N ALA A 339 7.73 -13.29 5.93
CA ALA A 339 6.59 -12.41 6.11
C ALA A 339 5.98 -12.00 4.75
N ALA A 340 6.81 -11.53 3.82
CA ALA A 340 6.36 -11.08 2.51
C ALA A 340 5.72 -12.22 1.67
N GLU A 341 6.30 -13.42 1.67
CA GLU A 341 5.78 -14.61 0.99
C GLU A 341 4.48 -15.11 1.61
N PHE A 342 4.37 -15.10 2.94
CA PHE A 342 3.11 -15.44 3.63
C PHE A 342 2.01 -14.44 3.27
N LEU A 343 2.30 -13.14 3.32
CA LEU A 343 1.33 -12.10 2.95
C LEU A 343 0.93 -12.17 1.47
N GLU A 344 1.90 -12.43 0.57
CA GLU A 344 1.63 -12.62 -0.85
C GLU A 344 0.70 -13.81 -1.08
N THR A 345 0.98 -14.93 -0.40
CA THR A 345 0.19 -16.15 -0.48
C THR A 345 -1.23 -15.90 0.02
N ALA A 346 -1.39 -15.30 1.21
CA ALA A 346 -2.68 -14.96 1.78
C ALA A 346 -3.48 -13.99 0.89
N ALA A 347 -2.81 -12.98 0.33
CA ALA A 347 -3.43 -12.05 -0.60
C ALA A 347 -3.93 -12.76 -1.86
N LYS A 348 -3.08 -13.57 -2.51
CA LYS A 348 -3.42 -14.27 -3.76
C LYS A 348 -4.49 -15.34 -3.58
N SER A 349 -4.42 -16.12 -2.51
CA SER A 349 -5.29 -17.26 -2.27
C SER A 349 -6.62 -16.87 -1.65
N SER A 350 -6.66 -15.89 -0.74
CA SER A 350 -7.82 -15.68 0.14
C SER A 350 -8.46 -14.30 0.08
N LEU A 351 -7.87 -13.31 -0.59
CA LEU A 351 -8.47 -11.97 -0.74
C LEU A 351 -8.98 -11.76 -2.18
N ARG A 352 -10.06 -11.02 -2.38
CA ARG A 352 -10.46 -10.49 -3.69
C ARG A 352 -10.02 -9.04 -3.83
N PRO A 353 -9.99 -8.46 -5.04
CA PRO A 353 -9.82 -7.01 -5.20
C PRO A 353 -10.74 -6.21 -4.28
N GLY A 354 -10.18 -5.28 -3.50
CA GLY A 354 -10.89 -4.44 -2.53
C GLY A 354 -11.08 -5.07 -1.14
N ASP A 355 -10.80 -6.36 -0.94
CA ASP A 355 -10.73 -6.98 0.38
C ASP A 355 -9.47 -6.49 1.14
N THR A 356 -9.55 -6.47 2.46
CA THR A 356 -8.55 -5.84 3.33
C THR A 356 -7.84 -6.84 4.25
N MET A 357 -6.73 -6.40 4.82
CA MET A 357 -6.04 -7.09 5.90
C MET A 357 -5.54 -6.10 6.95
N LEU A 358 -5.74 -6.43 8.22
CA LEU A 358 -5.30 -5.65 9.36
C LEU A 358 -4.10 -6.36 10.00
N ILE A 359 -2.93 -5.71 9.97
CA ILE A 359 -1.65 -6.31 10.36
C ILE A 359 -1.01 -5.49 11.47
N SER A 360 -0.66 -6.18 12.55
CA SER A 360 0.07 -5.60 13.67
C SER A 360 1.58 -5.71 13.48
N VAL A 361 2.31 -4.66 13.81
CA VAL A 361 3.75 -4.56 13.57
C VAL A 361 4.44 -3.89 14.76
N ASP A 362 5.34 -4.62 15.41
CA ASP A 362 6.23 -4.07 16.43
C ASP A 362 7.37 -3.27 15.79
N ARG A 363 7.57 -2.03 16.23
CA ARG A 363 8.58 -1.15 15.65
C ARG A 363 9.97 -1.52 16.14
N ARG A 364 11.00 -1.12 15.38
CA ARG A 364 12.37 -1.04 15.91
C ARG A 364 12.44 0.01 17.03
N ASN A 365 12.25 -0.44 18.27
CA ASN A 365 12.27 0.37 19.47
C ASN A 365 13.69 0.50 20.05
N LYS A 366 13.87 1.32 21.10
CA LYS A 366 15.16 1.44 21.78
C LYS A 366 15.61 0.07 22.30
N PRO A 367 16.87 -0.35 22.09
CA PRO A 367 17.37 -1.67 22.52
C PRO A 367 17.04 -2.02 23.98
N GLU A 368 17.16 -1.05 24.89
CA GLU A 368 16.85 -1.24 26.32
C GLU A 368 15.37 -1.55 26.59
N ALA A 369 14.46 -0.95 25.80
CA ALA A 369 13.03 -1.20 25.95
C ALA A 369 12.67 -2.59 25.44
N VAL A 370 13.25 -3.01 24.31
CA VAL A 370 13.09 -4.36 23.78
C VAL A 370 13.68 -5.38 24.76
N ALA A 371 14.91 -5.17 25.22
CA ALA A 371 15.54 -6.07 26.19
C ALA A 371 14.69 -6.27 27.45
N LYS A 372 14.11 -5.20 28.02
CA LYS A 372 13.22 -5.31 29.19
C LYS A 372 11.93 -6.08 28.92
N ALA A 373 11.37 -5.97 27.71
CA ALA A 373 10.17 -6.73 27.35
C ALA A 373 10.46 -8.25 27.33
N TYR A 374 11.66 -8.65 26.91
CA TYR A 374 12.05 -10.07 26.84
C TYR A 374 12.90 -10.54 28.02
N HIS A 375 13.24 -9.65 28.94
CA HIS A 375 14.02 -9.94 30.14
C HIS A 375 13.44 -9.14 31.30
N ASP A 376 12.25 -9.53 31.73
CA ASP A 376 11.51 -8.87 32.80
C ASP A 376 12.19 -9.08 34.17
N ALA A 377 12.02 -8.11 35.06
CA ALA A 377 12.66 -8.14 36.38
C ALA A 377 12.09 -9.25 37.30
N ASN A 378 10.86 -9.68 37.05
CA ASN A 378 10.17 -10.72 37.83
C ASN A 378 10.54 -12.14 37.38
N GLY A 379 11.25 -12.27 36.25
CA GLY A 379 11.70 -13.54 35.67
C GLY A 379 10.60 -14.36 35.01
N VAL A 380 9.48 -13.74 34.65
CA VAL A 380 8.33 -14.42 34.01
C VAL A 380 8.71 -14.91 32.61
N THR A 381 9.42 -14.11 31.82
CA THR A 381 9.92 -14.52 30.49
C THR A 381 10.89 -15.69 30.60
N ARG A 382 11.82 -15.64 31.56
CA ARG A 382 12.73 -16.77 31.83
C ARG A 382 11.93 -18.05 32.14
N ASP A 383 10.94 -17.94 33.03
CA ASP A 383 10.14 -19.09 33.44
C ASP A 383 9.29 -19.63 32.28
N PHE A 384 8.75 -18.75 31.43
CA PHE A 384 8.04 -19.10 30.19
C PHE A 384 8.94 -19.84 29.20
N ILE A 385 10.14 -19.31 28.93
CA ILE A 385 11.10 -19.94 28.02
C ILE A 385 11.55 -21.31 28.57
N LEU A 386 11.91 -21.42 29.85
CA LEU A 386 12.34 -22.70 30.44
C LEU A 386 11.21 -23.74 30.55
N GLU A 387 9.94 -23.34 30.52
CA GLU A 387 8.82 -24.28 30.39
C GLU A 387 8.87 -25.03 29.04
N GLY A 388 9.42 -24.39 28.00
CA GLY A 388 9.65 -25.03 26.71
C GLY A 388 10.54 -26.28 26.80
N ILE A 389 11.59 -26.24 27.62
CA ILE A 389 12.45 -27.42 27.88
C ILE A 389 11.65 -28.55 28.55
N ARG A 390 10.83 -28.22 29.56
CA ARG A 390 9.97 -29.22 30.23
C ARG A 390 9.00 -29.85 29.25
N HIS A 391 8.39 -29.03 28.40
CA HIS A 391 7.44 -29.51 27.42
C HIS A 391 8.13 -30.36 26.35
N ALA A 392 9.30 -29.95 25.85
CA ALA A 392 10.09 -30.75 24.93
C ALA A 392 10.48 -32.11 25.54
N ASP A 393 10.89 -32.16 26.82
CA ASP A 393 11.14 -33.44 27.52
C ASP A 393 9.90 -34.32 27.54
N HIS A 394 8.74 -33.73 27.84
CA HIS A 394 7.46 -34.44 27.85
C HIS A 394 7.13 -35.06 26.48
N ILE A 395 7.25 -34.29 25.40
CA ILE A 395 7.04 -34.77 24.02
C ILE A 395 8.06 -35.86 23.63
N LEU A 396 9.28 -35.80 24.17
CA LEU A 396 10.29 -36.83 23.97
C LEU A 396 10.06 -38.11 24.80
N GLY A 397 9.14 -38.11 25.77
CA GLY A 397 8.77 -39.28 26.57
C GLY A 397 8.78 -39.05 28.08
N GLY A 398 9.17 -37.86 28.56
CA GLY A 398 9.07 -37.45 29.97
C GLY A 398 10.00 -38.21 30.92
N HIS A 399 11.20 -38.56 30.46
CA HIS A 399 12.17 -39.36 31.21
C HIS A 399 13.41 -38.55 31.66
N GLY A 400 13.34 -37.22 31.67
CA GLY A 400 14.46 -36.36 32.06
C GLY A 400 15.61 -36.36 31.05
N ILE A 401 15.26 -36.56 29.77
CA ILE A 401 16.18 -36.41 28.63
C ILE A 401 16.64 -34.95 28.59
N LEU A 402 15.69 -34.01 28.70
CA LEU A 402 15.98 -32.59 28.83
C LEU A 402 15.62 -32.11 30.25
N ASP A 403 16.62 -31.71 31.01
CA ASP A 403 16.43 -31.19 32.37
C ASP A 403 16.56 -29.65 32.36
N PRO A 404 15.48 -28.89 32.64
CA PRO A 404 15.53 -27.43 32.68
C PRO A 404 16.56 -26.89 33.67
N ALA A 405 16.93 -27.64 34.72
CA ALA A 405 17.95 -27.21 35.67
C ALA A 405 19.37 -27.17 35.08
N LYS A 406 19.58 -27.80 33.92
CA LYS A 406 20.86 -27.80 33.17
C LYS A 406 20.91 -26.73 32.08
N PHE A 407 19.86 -25.95 31.93
CA PHE A 407 19.80 -24.85 30.96
C PHE A 407 19.52 -23.54 31.67
N GLU A 408 20.01 -22.46 31.08
CA GLU A 408 19.57 -21.12 31.44
C GLU A 408 19.07 -20.36 30.20
N TYR A 409 18.17 -19.41 30.44
CA TYR A 409 17.71 -18.48 29.42
C TYR A 409 18.81 -17.47 29.10
N LYS A 410 19.16 -17.36 27.82
CA LYS A 410 20.10 -16.38 27.32
C LYS A 410 19.49 -15.64 26.14
N ASP A 411 19.59 -14.31 26.15
CA ASP A 411 18.96 -13.48 25.13
C ASP A 411 19.87 -12.34 24.66
N ARG A 412 19.46 -11.72 23.55
CA ARG A 412 19.97 -10.41 23.12
C ARG A 412 19.01 -9.71 22.17
N TYR A 413 19.19 -8.39 22.05
CA TYR A 413 18.64 -7.64 20.92
C TYR A 413 19.72 -7.41 19.87
N ASN A 414 19.58 -8.04 18.71
CA ASN A 414 20.42 -7.79 17.56
C ASN A 414 19.91 -6.51 16.86
N ASN A 415 20.58 -5.40 17.13
CA ASN A 415 20.15 -4.09 16.66
C ASN A 415 20.29 -3.93 15.13
N ASP A 416 21.24 -4.63 14.52
CA ASP A 416 21.50 -4.53 13.08
C ASP A 416 20.41 -5.27 12.30
N GLU A 417 20.13 -6.51 12.72
CA GLU A 417 19.02 -7.31 12.19
C GLU A 417 17.64 -6.81 12.63
N GLY A 418 17.58 -6.03 13.70
CA GLY A 418 16.31 -5.50 14.24
C GLY A 418 15.43 -6.60 14.82
N ARG A 419 16.00 -7.54 15.58
CA ARG A 419 15.25 -8.64 16.20
C ARG A 419 15.75 -8.93 17.62
N HIS A 420 14.84 -9.41 18.46
CA HIS A 420 15.20 -10.07 19.71
C HIS A 420 15.46 -11.55 19.42
N GLU A 421 16.45 -12.12 20.08
CA GLU A 421 16.85 -13.52 19.91
C GLU A 421 16.90 -14.22 21.28
N SER A 422 16.31 -15.41 21.36
CA SER A 422 16.21 -16.23 22.58
C SER A 422 16.91 -17.57 22.41
N TYR A 423 17.70 -17.95 23.41
CA TYR A 423 18.52 -19.15 23.44
C TYR A 423 18.40 -19.89 24.77
N TYR A 424 18.55 -21.21 24.73
CA TYR A 424 18.96 -21.99 25.88
C TYR A 424 20.49 -22.11 25.88
N ARG A 425 21.13 -21.80 27.00
CA ARG A 425 22.56 -22.07 27.20
C ARG A 425 22.74 -23.27 28.11
N SER A 426 23.52 -24.25 27.66
CA SER A 426 23.87 -25.41 28.49
C SER A 426 24.77 -25.00 29.66
N LEU A 427 24.47 -25.46 30.87
CA LEU A 427 25.25 -25.20 32.08
C LEU A 427 26.33 -26.27 32.36
N CYS A 428 26.33 -27.37 31.61
CA CYS A 428 27.28 -28.46 31.74
C CYS A 428 27.37 -29.26 30.43
N ASP A 429 28.35 -30.15 30.34
CA ASP A 429 28.36 -31.16 29.27
C ASP A 429 27.19 -32.14 29.46
N GLN A 430 26.40 -32.33 28.41
CA GLN A 430 25.24 -33.20 28.40
C GLN A 430 25.31 -34.18 27.23
N ARG A 431 24.95 -35.45 27.50
CA ARG A 431 24.81 -36.48 26.48
C ARG A 431 23.36 -36.95 26.45
N LEU A 432 22.66 -36.62 25.37
CA LEU A 432 21.23 -36.89 25.21
C LEU A 432 21.03 -38.20 24.45
N GLU A 433 20.34 -39.15 25.06
CA GLU A 433 19.88 -40.37 24.39
C GLU A 433 18.45 -40.13 23.88
N LEU A 434 18.33 -39.68 22.63
CA LEU A 434 17.03 -39.40 22.03
C LEU A 434 16.35 -40.71 21.57
N PRO A 435 15.08 -40.95 21.93
CA PRO A 435 14.43 -42.19 21.51
C PRO A 435 14.14 -42.17 20.01
N GLY A 436 14.64 -43.18 19.29
CA GLY A 436 14.51 -43.31 17.84
C GLY A 436 15.72 -42.81 17.03
N THR A 437 16.82 -42.43 17.69
CA THR A 437 18.10 -42.11 17.02
C THR A 437 19.18 -43.13 17.36
N ASP A 438 20.04 -43.46 16.39
CA ASP A 438 21.11 -44.46 16.57
C ASP A 438 22.33 -43.93 17.34
N GLU A 439 22.54 -42.61 17.32
CA GLU A 439 23.68 -41.95 17.97
C GLU A 439 23.20 -40.93 19.01
N PRO A 440 23.85 -40.87 20.19
CA PRO A 440 23.56 -39.86 21.20
C PRO A 440 24.03 -38.48 20.74
N ILE A 441 23.36 -37.45 21.24
CA ILE A 441 23.69 -36.05 20.94
C ILE A 441 24.46 -35.46 22.10
N ASP A 442 25.68 -35.02 21.83
CA ASP A 442 26.49 -34.28 22.81
C ASP A 442 26.22 -32.76 22.69
N ILE A 443 25.97 -32.13 23.84
CA ILE A 443 25.83 -30.69 24.02
C ILE A 443 26.90 -30.25 25.01
N GLU A 444 27.76 -29.35 24.57
CA GLU A 444 28.90 -28.86 25.38
C GLU A 444 28.44 -27.82 26.41
N GLU A 445 29.16 -27.69 27.52
CA GLU A 445 28.98 -26.57 28.46
C GLU A 445 29.10 -25.23 27.71
N GLY A 446 28.11 -24.35 27.90
CA GLY A 446 28.03 -23.06 27.23
C GLY A 446 27.46 -23.09 25.81
N GLU A 447 27.18 -24.27 25.23
CA GLU A 447 26.55 -24.38 23.90
C GLU A 447 25.16 -23.73 23.91
N LEU A 448 24.88 -22.96 22.85
CA LEU A 448 23.59 -22.30 22.65
C LEU A 448 22.67 -23.12 21.74
N ILE A 449 21.41 -23.21 22.13
CA ILE A 449 20.30 -23.75 21.34
C ILE A 449 19.34 -22.60 21.07
N HIS A 450 19.16 -22.23 19.81
CA HIS A 450 18.23 -21.16 19.43
C HIS A 450 16.78 -21.61 19.56
N VAL A 451 15.91 -20.70 20.00
CA VAL A 451 14.50 -20.99 20.30
C VAL A 451 13.57 -20.10 19.51
N GLU A 452 13.79 -18.79 19.55
CA GLU A 452 12.89 -17.80 18.99
C GLU A 452 13.67 -16.59 18.49
N SER A 453 13.25 -16.07 17.34
CA SER A 453 13.59 -14.74 16.85
C SER A 453 12.31 -13.91 16.78
N SER A 454 12.29 -12.75 17.42
CA SER A 454 11.17 -11.81 17.34
C SER A 454 11.60 -10.53 16.63
N TYR A 455 11.22 -10.45 15.36
CA TYR A 455 11.54 -9.38 14.44
C TYR A 455 10.74 -8.11 14.70
N LYS A 456 11.46 -6.98 14.59
CA LYS A 456 10.96 -5.62 14.73
C LYS A 456 11.15 -4.91 13.41
N TYR A 457 10.17 -4.15 12.95
CA TYR A 457 10.21 -3.53 11.63
C TYR A 457 10.34 -2.02 11.77
N ASN A 458 11.21 -1.43 10.98
CA ASN A 458 11.11 -0.02 10.69
C ASN A 458 10.19 0.21 9.49
N GLU A 459 9.84 1.48 9.25
CA GLU A 459 8.88 1.86 8.22
C GLU A 459 9.31 1.47 6.80
N ARG A 460 10.61 1.43 6.49
CA ARG A 460 11.07 0.98 5.17
C ARG A 460 10.85 -0.50 4.97
N GLU A 461 11.25 -1.29 5.96
CA GLU A 461 11.20 -2.75 5.90
C GLU A 461 9.77 -3.23 5.69
N ILE A 462 8.81 -2.66 6.42
CA ILE A 462 7.41 -3.08 6.30
C ILE A 462 6.77 -2.63 4.96
N LEU A 463 7.13 -1.45 4.44
CA LEU A 463 6.66 -1.01 3.13
C LEU A 463 7.21 -1.87 2.00
N ASP A 464 8.47 -2.32 2.08
CA ASP A 464 9.06 -3.27 1.15
C ASP A 464 8.32 -4.62 1.19
N VAL A 465 7.98 -5.11 2.39
CA VAL A 465 7.18 -6.34 2.59
C VAL A 465 5.81 -6.23 1.93
N PHE A 466 5.10 -5.10 2.09
CA PHE A 466 3.79 -4.89 1.47
C PHE A 466 3.86 -4.77 -0.06
N ASP A 467 4.86 -4.06 -0.61
CA ASP A 467 5.07 -3.98 -2.07
C ASP A 467 5.32 -5.36 -2.66
N TYR A 468 6.16 -6.17 -2.03
CA TYR A 468 6.41 -7.54 -2.47
C TYR A 468 5.14 -8.40 -2.46
N ALA A 469 4.35 -8.29 -1.39
CA ALA A 469 3.08 -9.02 -1.27
C ALA A 469 1.98 -8.54 -2.24
N GLY A 470 2.23 -7.47 -3.01
CA GLY A 470 1.25 -6.86 -3.90
C GLY A 470 0.10 -6.18 -3.16
N LEU A 471 0.33 -5.73 -1.91
CA LEU A 471 -0.64 -5.10 -1.04
C LEU A 471 -0.49 -3.58 -1.05
N ARG A 472 -1.63 -2.87 -1.10
CA ARG A 472 -1.65 -1.39 -1.03
C ARG A 472 -1.97 -0.94 0.38
N VAL A 473 -1.20 -0.01 0.92
CA VAL A 473 -1.50 0.61 2.21
C VAL A 473 -2.74 1.51 2.08
N VAL A 474 -3.73 1.28 2.94
CA VAL A 474 -4.93 2.11 3.08
C VAL A 474 -4.75 3.09 4.23
N GLU A 475 -4.33 2.59 5.39
CA GLU A 475 -4.21 3.41 6.61
C GLU A 475 -3.22 2.81 7.62
N ARG A 476 -2.70 3.65 8.51
CA ARG A 476 -1.82 3.26 9.61
C ARG A 476 -2.27 3.91 10.91
N TYR A 477 -2.40 3.11 11.96
CA TYR A 477 -2.68 3.53 13.32
C TYR A 477 -1.46 3.25 14.20
N SER A 478 -1.11 4.17 15.08
CA SER A 478 0.04 4.07 15.99
C SER A 478 -0.39 4.32 17.42
N ASP A 479 0.29 3.73 18.39
CA ASP A 479 0.05 4.04 19.80
C ASP A 479 0.60 5.43 20.16
N ASP A 480 0.15 5.97 21.29
CA ASP A 480 0.54 7.32 21.75
C ASP A 480 2.06 7.49 21.96
N LYS A 481 2.79 6.39 22.18
CA LYS A 481 4.25 6.39 22.39
C LYS A 481 5.02 6.02 21.13
N GLU A 482 4.33 5.77 20.02
CA GLU A 482 4.95 5.44 18.74
C GLU A 482 5.88 4.21 18.80
N LEU A 483 5.52 3.22 19.63
CA LEU A 483 6.23 1.95 19.83
C LEU A 483 5.71 0.84 18.89
N TYR A 484 4.49 0.96 18.40
CA TYR A 484 3.78 -0.10 17.71
C TYR A 484 2.85 0.46 16.63
N ASP A 485 2.61 -0.30 15.57
CA ASP A 485 1.69 0.06 14.50
C ASP A 485 0.66 -1.03 14.20
N VAL A 486 -0.54 -0.61 13.80
CA VAL A 486 -1.53 -1.45 13.14
C VAL A 486 -1.78 -0.87 11.73
N TRP A 487 -1.49 -1.67 10.71
CA TRP A 487 -1.61 -1.29 9.31
C TRP A 487 -2.86 -1.90 8.70
N LEU A 488 -3.66 -1.08 8.04
CA LEU A 488 -4.72 -1.53 7.16
C LEU A 488 -4.19 -1.52 5.73
N VAL A 489 -4.14 -2.69 5.11
CA VAL A 489 -3.76 -2.87 3.71
C VAL A 489 -4.91 -3.50 2.92
N GLU A 490 -4.89 -3.38 1.61
CA GLU A 490 -5.86 -4.01 0.72
C GLU A 490 -5.19 -4.78 -0.41
N ARG A 491 -5.90 -5.78 -0.95
CA ARG A 491 -5.56 -6.36 -2.26
C ARG A 491 -6.15 -5.45 -3.34
N PRO A 492 -5.35 -4.69 -4.09
CA PRO A 492 -5.89 -3.84 -5.15
C PRO A 492 -6.28 -4.68 -6.38
N GLY A 493 -7.07 -4.09 -7.29
CA GLY A 493 -7.38 -4.73 -8.59
C GLY A 493 -6.16 -4.96 -9.47
N PHE A 494 -5.10 -4.16 -9.29
CA PHE A 494 -3.78 -4.31 -9.89
C PHE A 494 -2.72 -3.69 -8.98
N HIS A 495 -1.48 -4.14 -9.09
CA HIS A 495 -0.37 -3.59 -8.33
C HIS A 495 0.88 -3.47 -9.21
N PHE A 496 1.40 -2.25 -9.36
CA PHE A 496 2.70 -2.05 -9.97
C PHE A 496 3.79 -2.16 -8.93
N SER A 497 4.53 -3.25 -9.06
CA SER A 497 5.77 -3.51 -8.34
C SER A 497 6.76 -2.35 -8.44
N SER A 498 7.37 -1.99 -7.32
CA SER A 498 8.42 -0.97 -7.31
C SER A 498 9.67 -1.41 -8.08
N THR A 499 10.26 -0.49 -8.84
CA THR A 499 11.54 -0.69 -9.55
C THR A 499 12.75 -0.73 -8.61
N ARG A 500 12.61 -0.18 -7.40
CA ARG A 500 13.64 -0.15 -6.35
C ARG A 500 12.99 -0.46 -5.00
N LEU A 501 13.67 -1.22 -4.14
CA LEU A 501 13.27 -1.34 -2.74
C LEU A 501 13.88 -0.22 -1.89
N MET A 502 13.29 0.04 -0.73
CA MET A 502 13.80 1.03 0.23
C MET A 502 15.08 0.59 0.93
N THR A 503 15.33 -0.73 0.96
CA THR A 503 16.44 -1.42 1.61
C THR A 503 17.62 -1.76 0.69
N GLY A 504 17.41 -1.95 -0.63
CA GLY A 504 18.54 -2.13 -1.56
C GLY A 504 18.29 -2.98 -2.79
N SER A 505 17.59 -4.13 -2.73
CA SER A 505 17.25 -4.90 -3.95
C SER A 505 16.23 -6.04 -3.73
N ARG A 506 15.52 -6.43 -4.80
CA ARG A 506 14.58 -7.58 -4.82
C ARG A 506 15.26 -8.96 -4.85
N GLN A 507 16.53 -9.07 -5.22
CA GLN A 507 17.23 -10.36 -5.25
C GLN A 507 17.37 -10.95 -3.85
N ASP A 508 17.41 -10.09 -2.84
CA ASP A 508 17.51 -10.49 -1.44
C ASP A 508 16.32 -11.36 -1.01
N MET A 509 15.13 -11.18 -1.58
CA MET A 509 13.95 -12.01 -1.28
C MET A 509 13.76 -13.22 -2.21
N GLY A 510 14.62 -13.43 -3.21
CA GLY A 510 14.37 -14.41 -4.27
C GLY A 510 15.10 -15.75 -4.10
N MET A 511 16.36 -15.75 -3.66
CA MET A 511 17.22 -16.94 -3.63
C MET A 511 17.77 -17.16 -2.22
N GLY A 512 17.36 -18.24 -1.56
CA GLY A 512 17.94 -18.63 -0.27
C GLY A 512 19.41 -19.03 -0.45
N LEU A 513 20.27 -18.64 0.49
CA LEU A 513 21.69 -19.04 0.49
C LEU A 513 21.88 -20.40 1.17
N THR A 514 22.93 -21.14 0.82
CA THR A 514 23.38 -22.29 1.64
C THR A 514 24.12 -21.81 2.90
N VAL A 515 24.25 -22.66 3.92
CA VAL A 515 24.98 -22.34 5.18
C VAL A 515 26.43 -21.90 4.91
N GLU A 516 27.06 -22.50 3.90
CA GLU A 516 28.44 -22.19 3.50
C GLU A 516 28.52 -20.84 2.75
N GLN A 517 27.52 -20.50 1.94
CA GLN A 517 27.42 -19.21 1.25
C GLN A 517 27.11 -18.06 2.23
N ALA A 518 26.21 -18.29 3.20
CA ALA A 518 25.86 -17.33 4.25
C ALA A 518 27.05 -16.98 5.16
N ASN A 519 27.94 -17.96 5.43
CA ASN A 519 29.14 -17.74 6.24
C ASN A 519 30.30 -17.07 5.47
N GLY A 520 30.26 -17.01 4.13
CA GLY A 520 31.35 -16.49 3.29
C GLY A 520 31.23 -15.01 2.87
N GLN A 521 30.02 -14.44 2.91
CA GLN A 521 29.74 -13.04 2.55
C GLN A 521 29.12 -12.30 3.74
N ARG A 522 29.97 -11.84 4.68
CA ARG A 522 29.63 -10.89 5.78
C ARG A 522 28.63 -11.34 6.86
N GLY A 523 28.24 -12.62 6.94
CA GLY A 523 27.56 -13.23 8.09
C GLY A 523 26.04 -13.41 7.95
N SER A 524 25.44 -14.16 8.88
CA SER A 524 24.18 -14.87 8.68
C SER A 524 23.01 -13.97 8.28
N TRP A 525 22.43 -14.34 7.15
CA TRP A 525 21.08 -14.01 6.77
C TRP A 525 20.25 -15.28 7.08
N GLU A 526 19.19 -15.16 7.86
CA GLU A 526 18.62 -16.21 8.75
C GLU A 526 17.98 -17.42 8.04
N PHE A 527 18.10 -18.63 8.61
CA PHE A 527 17.51 -19.86 8.06
C PHE A 527 16.02 -20.04 8.39
N ASP A 528 15.18 -20.41 7.41
CA ASP A 528 13.84 -20.96 7.65
C ASP A 528 13.93 -22.43 8.17
N SER A 529 12.82 -22.98 8.69
CA SER A 529 12.72 -24.34 9.26
C SER A 529 13.04 -25.48 8.27
N ASP A 530 13.21 -25.14 6.99
CA ASP A 530 13.61 -26.01 5.87
C ASP A 530 15.11 -25.90 5.49
N GLY A 531 15.86 -24.96 6.06
CA GLY A 531 17.30 -24.83 5.84
C GLY A 531 17.72 -23.92 4.68
N GLY A 532 16.95 -22.89 4.31
CA GLY A 532 17.40 -21.79 3.43
C GLY A 532 17.63 -20.45 4.16
N ALA A 533 18.77 -19.77 3.91
CA ALA A 533 19.14 -18.48 4.52
C ALA A 533 18.45 -17.25 3.88
N GLY A 534 18.04 -16.28 4.71
CA GLY A 534 17.13 -15.18 4.44
C GLY A 534 17.78 -13.80 4.55
N SER A 535 18.00 -13.19 3.39
CA SER A 535 17.87 -11.77 3.03
C SER A 535 18.26 -10.66 4.02
N ASN A 536 19.54 -10.34 4.16
CA ASN A 536 19.97 -8.94 4.35
C ASN A 536 21.42 -8.70 3.83
N GLY A 537 21.95 -9.59 2.98
CA GLY A 537 23.28 -9.50 2.40
C GLY A 537 23.37 -8.45 1.32
N ILE A 538 23.63 -7.19 1.71
CA ILE A 538 23.90 -6.09 0.78
C ILE A 538 25.22 -6.35 0.04
N GLU A 539 25.16 -7.10 -1.06
CA GLU A 539 25.86 -6.69 -2.28
C GLU A 539 24.94 -5.72 -3.03
N GLU A 540 25.52 -4.73 -3.73
CA GLU A 540 24.72 -3.90 -4.65
C GLU A 540 23.92 -4.86 -5.55
N PRO A 541 22.63 -4.59 -5.83
CA PRO A 541 21.92 -5.36 -6.82
C PRO A 541 22.80 -5.51 -8.04
N THR A 542 22.97 -6.74 -8.52
CA THR A 542 22.90 -6.84 -9.97
C THR A 542 21.55 -6.25 -10.31
N VAL A 543 21.57 -5.01 -10.79
CA VAL A 543 20.46 -4.39 -11.51
C VAL A 543 20.20 -5.38 -12.63
N HIS A 544 19.35 -6.39 -12.38
CA HIS A 544 18.80 -7.22 -13.43
C HIS A 544 18.27 -6.20 -14.40
N SER A 545 18.76 -6.23 -15.63
CA SER A 545 18.48 -5.16 -16.55
C SER A 545 17.04 -5.30 -17.02
N THR A 546 16.11 -4.79 -16.21
CA THR A 546 14.65 -4.71 -16.45
C THR A 546 14.35 -4.15 -17.84
N TRP A 547 15.29 -3.41 -18.40
CA TRP A 547 15.22 -2.71 -19.67
C TRP A 547 15.59 -3.54 -20.90
N GLY A 548 15.61 -4.87 -20.79
CA GLY A 548 15.58 -5.76 -21.96
C GLY A 548 14.17 -5.79 -22.54
N MET A 549 13.51 -6.93 -22.52
CA MET A 549 12.10 -7.11 -22.87
C MET A 549 11.22 -6.93 -21.62
N PRO A 550 10.06 -6.25 -21.71
CA PRO A 550 9.11 -6.21 -20.59
C PRO A 550 8.55 -7.61 -20.33
N SER A 551 8.12 -7.91 -19.11
CA SER A 551 7.53 -9.21 -18.76
C SER A 551 6.05 -9.31 -19.15
N ARG A 552 5.52 -10.54 -19.22
CA ARG A 552 4.06 -10.75 -19.37
C ARG A 552 3.27 -10.16 -18.20
N SER A 553 3.85 -10.16 -17.00
CA SER A 553 3.23 -9.55 -15.82
C SER A 553 3.09 -8.03 -15.99
N ASP A 554 4.08 -7.36 -16.59
CA ASP A 554 4.01 -5.92 -16.88
C ASP A 554 2.83 -5.59 -17.80
N TRP A 555 2.63 -6.39 -18.85
CA TRP A 555 1.46 -6.27 -19.73
C TRP A 555 0.15 -6.52 -18.99
N GLU A 556 0.08 -7.59 -18.20
CA GLU A 556 -1.11 -7.95 -17.43
C GLU A 556 -1.51 -6.84 -16.45
N GLN A 557 -0.57 -6.32 -15.65
CA GLN A 557 -0.85 -5.24 -14.71
C GLN A 557 -1.28 -3.96 -15.41
N LEU A 558 -0.64 -3.61 -16.54
CA LEU A 558 -1.03 -2.42 -17.29
C LEU A 558 -2.39 -2.59 -18.00
N TRP A 559 -2.77 -3.80 -18.43
CA TRP A 559 -4.14 -4.08 -18.92
C TRP A 559 -5.17 -3.99 -17.81
N LYS A 560 -4.89 -4.54 -16.62
CA LYS A 560 -5.80 -4.39 -15.48
C LYS A 560 -5.99 -2.93 -15.10
N ALA A 561 -4.91 -2.14 -15.02
CA ALA A 561 -5.00 -0.71 -14.74
C ALA A 561 -5.79 0.05 -15.81
N TRP A 562 -5.55 -0.27 -17.08
CA TRP A 562 -6.30 0.30 -18.21
C TRP A 562 -7.79 -0.04 -18.14
N ASP A 563 -8.13 -1.29 -17.81
CA ASP A 563 -9.51 -1.76 -17.73
C ASP A 563 -10.24 -1.16 -16.53
N THR A 564 -9.58 -1.02 -15.37
CA THR A 564 -10.12 -0.25 -14.24
C THR A 564 -10.49 1.16 -14.69
N VAL A 565 -9.59 1.89 -15.34
CA VAL A 565 -9.88 3.26 -15.76
C VAL A 565 -10.93 3.33 -16.87
N THR A 566 -10.87 2.46 -17.88
CA THR A 566 -11.71 2.60 -19.08
C THR A 566 -13.07 1.90 -18.99
N LEU A 567 -13.19 0.86 -18.16
CA LEU A 567 -14.40 0.03 -18.10
C LEU A 567 -15.17 0.18 -16.79
N THR A 568 -14.54 0.67 -15.71
CA THR A 568 -15.22 0.85 -14.42
C THR A 568 -15.40 2.33 -14.05
N MET A 569 -14.44 3.20 -14.38
CA MET A 569 -14.56 4.63 -14.09
C MET A 569 -15.34 5.44 -15.14
N ILE A 570 -15.40 4.96 -16.39
CA ILE A 570 -16.10 5.65 -17.50
C ILE A 570 -17.46 4.98 -17.73
N PRO A 571 -18.58 5.59 -17.30
CA PRO A 571 -19.90 5.04 -17.59
C PRO A 571 -20.18 5.10 -19.10
N LYS A 572 -20.99 4.16 -19.63
CA LYS A 572 -21.30 4.08 -21.08
C LYS A 572 -21.76 5.40 -21.72
N ARG A 573 -22.50 6.22 -20.96
CA ARG A 573 -22.97 7.55 -21.42
C ARG A 573 -21.83 8.53 -21.72
N MET A 574 -20.68 8.36 -21.07
CA MET A 574 -19.51 9.24 -21.15
C MET A 574 -18.55 8.88 -22.30
N LEU A 575 -18.76 7.74 -22.99
CA LEU A 575 -17.89 7.31 -24.09
C LEU A 575 -17.74 8.37 -25.20
N HIS A 576 -18.79 9.14 -25.48
CA HIS A 576 -18.79 10.22 -26.48
C HIS A 576 -18.62 11.62 -25.88
N GLU A 577 -18.30 11.73 -24.58
CA GLU A 577 -18.01 13.01 -23.95
C GLU A 577 -16.55 13.40 -24.15
N LYS A 578 -16.31 14.72 -24.21
CA LYS A 578 -14.99 15.36 -24.14
C LYS A 578 -14.85 16.09 -22.80
N PRO A 579 -14.27 15.47 -21.76
CA PRO A 579 -14.08 16.14 -20.46
C PRO A 579 -13.16 17.36 -20.53
N ILE A 580 -12.24 17.37 -21.49
CA ILE A 580 -11.40 18.51 -21.85
C ILE A 580 -11.65 18.78 -23.33
N ASP A 581 -12.07 20.00 -23.69
CA ASP A 581 -12.46 20.33 -25.08
C ASP A 581 -11.29 20.17 -26.07
N LEU A 582 -10.05 20.39 -25.62
CA LEU A 582 -8.79 20.19 -26.36
C LEU A 582 -8.44 18.72 -26.62
N ARG A 583 -9.25 17.76 -26.17
CA ARG A 583 -8.96 16.31 -26.29
C ARG A 583 -10.06 15.58 -27.07
N HIS A 584 -9.75 14.35 -27.50
CA HIS A 584 -10.74 13.49 -28.12
C HIS A 584 -11.77 12.98 -27.11
N ILE A 585 -12.85 12.37 -27.61
CA ILE A 585 -13.84 11.69 -26.77
C ILE A 585 -13.20 10.51 -26.02
N CYS A 586 -13.80 10.08 -24.91
CA CYS A 586 -13.27 8.97 -24.13
C CYS A 586 -13.09 7.67 -24.95
N LEU A 587 -14.04 7.35 -25.83
CA LEU A 587 -14.01 6.18 -26.72
C LEU A 587 -12.77 6.15 -27.62
N PHE A 588 -12.25 7.31 -28.03
CA PHE A 588 -11.05 7.41 -28.85
C PHE A 588 -9.87 6.70 -28.20
N TYR A 589 -9.65 6.94 -26.91
CA TYR A 589 -8.51 6.40 -26.18
C TYR A 589 -8.60 4.86 -26.05
N ILE A 590 -9.81 4.32 -25.94
CA ILE A 590 -10.04 2.86 -25.89
C ILE A 590 -9.61 2.19 -27.20
N GLY A 591 -9.86 2.82 -28.36
CA GLY A 591 -9.41 2.34 -29.66
C GLY A 591 -7.95 2.66 -29.99
N HIS A 592 -7.45 3.81 -29.53
CA HIS A 592 -6.09 4.30 -29.77
C HIS A 592 -5.00 3.40 -29.22
N ILE A 593 -5.16 2.91 -27.99
CA ILE A 593 -4.13 2.05 -27.39
C ILE A 593 -3.86 0.76 -28.16
N PRO A 594 -4.87 -0.08 -28.47
CA PRO A 594 -4.63 -1.26 -29.28
C PRO A 594 -4.20 -0.90 -30.71
N ALA A 595 -4.72 0.17 -31.31
CA ALA A 595 -4.34 0.59 -32.67
C ALA A 595 -2.87 1.00 -32.75
N PHE A 596 -2.39 1.84 -31.84
CA PHE A 596 -0.99 2.25 -31.78
C PHE A 596 -0.05 1.05 -31.65
N CYS A 597 -0.39 0.10 -30.77
CA CYS A 597 0.38 -1.13 -30.60
C CYS A 597 0.38 -1.96 -31.89
N ASP A 598 -0.77 -2.16 -32.53
CA ASP A 598 -0.90 -2.90 -33.79
C ASP A 598 -0.11 -2.26 -34.93
N ILE A 599 -0.17 -0.93 -35.09
CA ILE A 599 0.59 -0.17 -36.10
C ILE A 599 2.09 -0.35 -35.88
N MET A 600 2.55 -0.19 -34.63
CA MET A 600 3.96 -0.33 -34.30
C MET A 600 4.47 -1.75 -34.53
N LEU A 601 3.68 -2.77 -34.19
CA LEU A 601 4.01 -4.18 -34.46
C LEU A 601 3.99 -4.48 -35.97
N ALA A 602 2.93 -4.12 -36.68
CA ALA A 602 2.79 -4.36 -38.11
C ALA A 602 3.96 -3.76 -38.91
N ARG A 603 4.25 -2.48 -38.69
CA ARG A 603 5.34 -1.77 -39.38
C ARG A 603 6.70 -2.40 -39.10
N ASN A 604 7.01 -2.74 -37.86
CA ASN A 604 8.36 -3.18 -37.47
C ASN A 604 8.57 -4.69 -37.61
N LEU A 605 7.51 -5.49 -37.66
CA LEU A 605 7.56 -6.92 -37.97
C LEU A 605 7.31 -7.22 -39.45
N ASN A 606 6.99 -6.20 -40.25
CA ASN A 606 6.61 -6.31 -41.66
C ASN A 606 5.44 -7.30 -41.87
N GLU A 607 4.43 -7.14 -41.03
CA GLU A 607 3.21 -7.94 -40.95
C GLU A 607 2.00 -7.00 -41.18
N PRO A 608 0.84 -7.47 -41.68
CA PRO A 608 -0.32 -6.61 -41.87
C PRO A 608 -0.89 -6.10 -40.53
N HIS A 609 -1.66 -5.01 -40.58
CA HIS A 609 -2.52 -4.61 -39.47
C HIS A 609 -3.60 -5.67 -39.23
N LEU A 610 -4.05 -5.79 -37.98
CA LEU A 610 -5.21 -6.61 -37.66
C LEU A 610 -6.52 -5.96 -38.11
N ASN A 611 -6.55 -4.61 -38.21
CA ASN A 611 -7.68 -3.85 -38.74
C ASN A 611 -7.20 -2.50 -39.32
N ASP A 612 -7.22 -2.35 -40.65
CA ASP A 612 -6.78 -1.13 -41.32
C ASP A 612 -7.66 0.09 -41.02
N HIS A 613 -8.97 -0.10 -40.88
CA HIS A 613 -9.88 1.00 -40.57
C HIS A 613 -9.61 1.57 -39.17
N PHE A 614 -9.45 0.70 -38.17
CA PHE A 614 -9.13 1.14 -36.81
C PHE A 614 -7.73 1.74 -36.72
N SER A 615 -6.76 1.17 -37.44
CA SER A 615 -5.43 1.74 -37.54
C SER A 615 -5.48 3.18 -38.07
N ALA A 616 -6.30 3.47 -39.09
CA ALA A 616 -6.42 4.82 -39.65
C ALA A 616 -7.09 5.83 -38.68
N ILE A 617 -8.26 5.50 -38.13
CA ILE A 617 -9.03 6.47 -37.33
C ILE A 617 -8.47 6.67 -35.92
N PHE A 618 -7.60 5.78 -35.44
CA PHE A 618 -6.99 5.85 -34.12
C PHE A 618 -5.45 5.97 -34.14
N GLU A 619 -4.83 6.21 -35.30
CA GLU A 619 -3.36 6.27 -35.47
C GLU A 619 -2.68 7.24 -34.51
N ARG A 620 -3.19 8.48 -34.41
CA ARG A 620 -2.51 9.58 -33.72
C ARG A 620 -3.50 10.48 -33.00
N GLY A 621 -3.22 10.72 -31.71
CA GLY A 621 -4.01 11.61 -30.85
C GLY A 621 -3.89 13.09 -31.22
N ILE A 622 -4.73 13.92 -30.59
CA ILE A 622 -4.82 15.36 -30.83
C ILE A 622 -3.91 16.16 -29.88
N ASP A 623 -3.16 17.10 -30.47
CA ASP A 623 -2.37 18.10 -29.74
C ASP A 623 -2.58 19.50 -30.37
N PRO A 624 -3.64 20.21 -29.95
CA PRO A 624 -3.94 21.54 -30.44
C PRO A 624 -3.05 22.58 -29.75
N HIS A 625 -2.77 23.69 -30.43
CA HIS A 625 -2.11 24.82 -29.79
C HIS A 625 -3.06 25.47 -28.77
N VAL A 626 -2.60 25.61 -27.52
CA VAL A 626 -3.43 26.19 -26.45
C VAL A 626 -3.82 27.65 -26.74
N ASP A 627 -2.96 28.40 -27.43
CA ASP A 627 -3.19 29.79 -27.78
C ASP A 627 -4.07 29.97 -29.04
N ASP A 628 -4.23 28.93 -29.86
CA ASP A 628 -5.03 28.94 -31.09
C ASP A 628 -5.53 27.52 -31.40
N GLU A 629 -6.75 27.22 -30.96
CA GLU A 629 -7.39 25.91 -31.13
C GLU A 629 -7.64 25.53 -32.61
N THR A 630 -7.50 26.47 -33.55
CA THR A 630 -7.60 26.18 -34.99
C THR A 630 -6.32 25.59 -35.58
N GLN A 631 -5.20 25.67 -34.84
CA GLN A 631 -3.95 25.05 -35.21
C GLN A 631 -3.71 23.81 -34.35
N CYS A 632 -3.43 22.69 -35.00
CA CYS A 632 -3.18 21.42 -34.35
C CYS A 632 -2.06 20.67 -35.06
N ASN A 633 -1.24 19.97 -34.30
CA ASN A 633 -0.30 19.00 -34.86
C ASN A 633 -1.05 17.92 -35.66
N PRO A 634 -0.43 17.29 -36.68
CA PRO A 634 -1.07 16.23 -37.46
C PRO A 634 -1.70 15.16 -36.56
N HIS A 635 -2.96 14.81 -36.82
CA HIS A 635 -3.72 13.81 -36.04
C HIS A 635 -4.64 13.00 -36.96
N SER A 636 -5.20 11.90 -36.46
CA SER A 636 -6.12 11.05 -37.25
C SER A 636 -7.38 11.81 -37.70
N GLU A 637 -7.83 11.55 -38.93
CA GLU A 637 -9.20 11.90 -39.33
C GLU A 637 -10.19 10.97 -38.61
N VAL A 638 -10.95 11.54 -37.68
CA VAL A 638 -11.87 10.78 -36.81
C VAL A 638 -13.33 10.97 -37.23
N PRO A 639 -14.21 9.98 -36.96
CA PRO A 639 -15.64 10.14 -37.18
C PRO A 639 -16.23 11.33 -36.41
N THR A 640 -17.09 12.11 -37.07
CA THR A 640 -17.72 13.30 -36.45
C THR A 640 -19.07 13.00 -35.84
N LYS A 641 -19.74 11.93 -36.25
CA LYS A 641 -21.06 11.54 -35.72
C LYS A 641 -20.92 10.33 -34.81
N PRO A 642 -21.66 10.28 -33.67
CA PRO A 642 -21.59 9.16 -32.73
C PRO A 642 -21.81 7.78 -33.38
N GLU A 643 -22.74 7.67 -34.32
CA GLU A 643 -23.08 6.43 -35.02
C GLU A 643 -22.00 5.90 -35.97
N ASP A 644 -21.04 6.74 -36.36
CA ASP A 644 -19.93 6.37 -37.25
C ASP A 644 -18.72 5.83 -36.47
N TRP A 645 -18.74 5.87 -35.13
CA TRP A 645 -17.69 5.29 -34.29
C TRP A 645 -17.88 3.78 -34.14
N PRO A 646 -16.78 3.00 -34.06
CA PRO A 646 -16.85 1.60 -33.65
C PRO A 646 -17.49 1.46 -32.26
N THR A 647 -18.25 0.40 -32.07
CA THR A 647 -18.86 0.08 -30.78
C THR A 647 -17.78 -0.32 -29.76
N LEU A 648 -18.09 -0.18 -28.47
CA LEU A 648 -17.18 -0.62 -27.40
C LEU A 648 -16.80 -2.10 -27.55
N ASP A 649 -17.78 -2.97 -27.88
CA ASP A 649 -17.53 -4.40 -28.02
C ASP A 649 -16.58 -4.73 -29.19
N GLU A 650 -16.69 -4.02 -30.31
CA GLU A 650 -15.75 -4.15 -31.44
C GLU A 650 -14.33 -3.71 -31.07
N LEU A 651 -14.20 -2.64 -30.27
CA LEU A 651 -12.89 -2.18 -29.78
C LEU A 651 -12.29 -3.16 -28.77
N LEU A 652 -13.10 -3.77 -27.91
CA LEU A 652 -12.65 -4.77 -26.94
C LEU A 652 -12.19 -6.07 -27.63
N ASP A 653 -12.89 -6.52 -28.68
CA ASP A 653 -12.46 -7.65 -29.51
C ASP A 653 -11.15 -7.34 -30.25
N TYR A 654 -11.03 -6.14 -30.84
CA TYR A 654 -9.79 -5.69 -31.48
C TYR A 654 -8.62 -5.67 -30.49
N ARG A 655 -8.83 -5.09 -29.30
CA ARG A 655 -7.85 -5.09 -28.21
C ARG A 655 -7.41 -6.51 -27.82
N ALA A 656 -8.35 -7.44 -27.69
CA ALA A 656 -8.04 -8.83 -27.34
C ALA A 656 -7.18 -9.50 -28.42
N LYS A 657 -7.43 -9.22 -29.71
CA LYS A 657 -6.61 -9.71 -30.83
C LYS A 657 -5.19 -9.12 -30.80
N VAL A 658 -5.05 -7.82 -30.53
CA VAL A 658 -3.73 -7.16 -30.37
C VAL A 658 -2.97 -7.74 -29.18
N ALA A 659 -3.62 -7.90 -28.02
CA ALA A 659 -3.00 -8.52 -26.85
C ALA A 659 -2.53 -9.96 -27.16
N LYS A 660 -3.34 -10.77 -27.85
CA LYS A 660 -2.95 -12.11 -28.29
C LYS A 660 -1.76 -12.08 -29.26
N ARG A 661 -1.67 -11.07 -30.14
CA ARG A 661 -0.50 -10.86 -31.02
C ARG A 661 0.77 -10.60 -30.20
N VAL A 662 0.69 -9.76 -29.17
CA VAL A 662 1.80 -9.52 -28.23
C VAL A 662 2.21 -10.82 -27.53
N GLU A 663 1.26 -11.56 -26.96
CA GLU A 663 1.56 -12.85 -26.29
C GLU A 663 2.23 -13.86 -27.24
N GLY A 664 1.79 -13.90 -28.51
CA GLY A 664 2.40 -14.75 -29.55
C GLY A 664 3.86 -14.41 -29.82
N ILE A 665 4.27 -13.13 -29.71
CA ILE A 665 5.67 -12.73 -29.84
C ILE A 665 6.50 -13.36 -28.72
N TYR A 666 6.02 -13.35 -27.48
CA TYR A 666 6.70 -13.98 -26.35
C TYR A 666 6.80 -15.50 -26.51
N ASP A 667 5.74 -16.16 -27.01
CA ASP A 667 5.75 -17.59 -27.30
C ASP A 667 6.80 -17.94 -28.38
N ASP A 668 6.85 -17.15 -29.45
CA ASP A 668 7.81 -17.34 -30.54
C ASP A 668 9.26 -17.11 -30.09
N VAL A 669 9.50 -16.11 -29.24
CA VAL A 669 10.82 -15.85 -28.65
C VAL A 669 11.22 -17.02 -27.75
N ALA A 670 10.35 -17.49 -26.85
CA ALA A 670 10.65 -18.60 -25.95
C ALA A 670 10.95 -19.91 -26.71
N GLN A 671 10.28 -20.13 -27.84
CA GLN A 671 10.48 -21.31 -28.70
C GLN A 671 11.64 -21.15 -29.70
N GLY A 672 12.30 -20.00 -29.75
CA GLY A 672 13.36 -19.70 -30.73
C GLY A 672 12.85 -19.57 -32.17
N LYS A 673 11.54 -19.42 -32.39
CA LYS A 673 10.94 -19.18 -33.71
C LYS A 673 11.16 -17.74 -34.18
N ARG A 674 11.26 -16.80 -33.24
CA ARG A 674 11.55 -15.39 -33.50
C ARG A 674 12.83 -15.00 -32.80
N VAL A 675 13.72 -14.34 -33.55
CA VAL A 675 14.95 -13.77 -32.99
C VAL A 675 14.57 -12.61 -32.07
N CYS A 676 15.03 -12.65 -30.81
CA CYS A 676 14.88 -11.56 -29.88
C CYS A 676 16.14 -10.69 -29.92
N ASP A 677 16.05 -9.55 -30.60
CA ASP A 677 17.05 -8.50 -30.56
C ASP A 677 16.59 -7.33 -29.68
N ARG A 678 17.48 -6.40 -29.41
CA ARG A 678 17.14 -5.20 -28.63
C ARG A 678 16.08 -4.34 -29.32
N ARG A 679 15.95 -4.41 -30.65
CA ARG A 679 14.96 -3.65 -31.41
C ARG A 679 13.54 -4.13 -31.09
N LEU A 680 13.33 -5.44 -31.08
CA LEU A 680 12.06 -6.04 -30.67
C LEU A 680 11.75 -5.74 -29.20
N ALA A 681 12.76 -5.86 -28.33
CA ALA A 681 12.61 -5.55 -26.92
C ALA A 681 12.21 -4.07 -26.68
N ARG A 682 12.86 -3.14 -27.39
CA ARG A 682 12.52 -1.70 -27.40
C ARG A 682 11.11 -1.45 -27.90
N LEU A 683 10.70 -2.11 -28.99
CA LEU A 683 9.36 -1.98 -29.55
C LEU A 683 8.27 -2.33 -28.53
N LEU A 684 8.50 -3.38 -27.73
CA LEU A 684 7.59 -3.79 -26.68
C LEU A 684 7.58 -2.78 -25.51
N TRP A 685 8.73 -2.27 -25.08
CA TRP A 685 8.77 -1.19 -24.07
C TRP A 685 8.10 0.10 -24.54
N LEU A 686 8.37 0.53 -25.78
CA LEU A 686 7.79 1.73 -26.37
C LEU A 686 6.25 1.65 -26.38
N THR A 687 5.70 0.52 -26.81
CA THR A 687 4.24 0.32 -26.85
C THR A 687 3.63 0.20 -25.45
N LEU A 688 4.31 -0.44 -24.51
CA LEU A 688 3.90 -0.54 -23.12
C LEU A 688 3.88 0.84 -22.43
N GLU A 689 4.97 1.60 -22.51
CA GLU A 689 5.07 2.92 -21.87
C GLU A 689 4.17 3.97 -22.54
N HIS A 690 3.98 3.89 -23.87
CA HIS A 690 3.00 4.73 -24.55
C HIS A 690 1.61 4.57 -23.94
N LYS A 691 1.19 3.33 -23.68
CA LYS A 691 -0.07 3.05 -22.99
C LYS A 691 -0.08 3.61 -21.54
N ALA A 692 1.02 3.51 -20.81
CA ALA A 692 1.14 4.09 -19.47
C ALA A 692 0.99 5.63 -19.47
N LEU A 693 1.60 6.32 -20.44
CA LEU A 693 1.47 7.78 -20.61
C LEU A 693 0.04 8.20 -20.95
N HIS A 694 -0.65 7.41 -21.79
CA HIS A 694 -2.04 7.63 -22.12
C HIS A 694 -3.00 7.32 -20.97
N LEU A 695 -2.64 6.41 -20.07
CA LEU A 695 -3.43 6.12 -18.86
C LEU A 695 -3.47 7.35 -17.95
N GLU A 696 -2.31 7.98 -17.72
CA GLU A 696 -2.23 9.26 -17.00
C GLU A 696 -2.98 10.38 -17.73
N THR A 697 -2.90 10.41 -19.07
CA THR A 697 -3.65 11.37 -19.90
C THR A 697 -5.15 11.26 -19.72
N LEU A 698 -5.67 10.04 -19.77
CA LEU A 698 -7.09 9.81 -19.58
C LEU A 698 -7.51 10.21 -18.17
N LEU A 699 -6.71 9.91 -17.14
CA LEU A 699 -7.05 10.25 -15.75
C LEU A 699 -7.18 11.75 -15.51
N TYR A 700 -6.27 12.58 -16.05
CA TYR A 700 -6.45 14.03 -15.88
C TYR A 700 -7.64 14.57 -16.67
N MET A 701 -8.09 13.90 -17.75
CA MET A 701 -9.37 14.20 -18.40
C MET A 701 -10.54 13.81 -17.49
N LEU A 702 -10.53 12.59 -16.94
CA LEU A 702 -11.62 12.06 -16.11
C LEU A 702 -11.84 12.91 -14.86
N VAL A 703 -10.78 13.41 -14.21
CA VAL A 703 -10.89 14.31 -13.05
C VAL A 703 -11.63 15.62 -13.37
N GLN A 704 -11.72 16.03 -14.64
CA GLN A 704 -12.50 17.21 -15.05
C GLN A 704 -14.00 16.94 -15.21
N SER A 705 -14.41 15.67 -15.37
CA SER A 705 -15.82 15.32 -15.56
C SER A 705 -16.49 15.01 -14.21
N PRO A 706 -17.68 15.58 -13.92
CA PRO A 706 -18.49 15.13 -12.79
C PRO A 706 -18.98 13.70 -12.97
N ASN A 707 -19.08 13.19 -14.19
CA ASN A 707 -19.65 11.86 -14.46
C ASN A 707 -18.68 10.70 -14.20
N THR A 708 -17.42 11.00 -13.86
CA THR A 708 -16.40 9.99 -13.57
C THR A 708 -16.76 9.24 -12.30
N LEU A 709 -16.74 7.91 -12.36
CA LEU A 709 -16.91 7.03 -11.20
C LEU A 709 -15.56 6.80 -10.52
N ALA A 710 -15.61 6.50 -9.22
CA ALA A 710 -14.43 6.09 -8.46
C ALA A 710 -13.85 4.77 -9.00
N PRO A 711 -12.54 4.54 -8.88
CA PRO A 711 -11.91 3.29 -9.32
C PRO A 711 -12.47 2.10 -8.53
N GLU A 712 -13.07 1.15 -9.24
CA GLU A 712 -13.57 -0.10 -8.65
C GLU A 712 -12.43 -0.97 -8.11
N GLY A 713 -12.65 -1.64 -6.98
CA GLY A 713 -11.67 -2.52 -6.34
C GLY A 713 -10.61 -1.80 -5.50
N PHE A 714 -10.80 -0.50 -5.23
CA PHE A 714 -9.93 0.30 -4.36
C PHE A 714 -10.74 0.97 -3.26
N THR A 715 -10.27 0.89 -2.00
CA THR A 715 -10.93 1.55 -0.88
C THR A 715 -10.79 3.07 -1.00
N ALA A 716 -11.93 3.77 -0.98
CA ALA A 716 -11.96 5.23 -1.00
C ALA A 716 -11.25 5.82 0.24
N PRO A 717 -10.49 6.93 0.09
CA PRO A 717 -9.85 7.62 1.20
C PRO A 717 -10.86 8.15 2.22
N ASP A 718 -10.48 8.16 3.50
CA ASP A 718 -11.19 8.94 4.51
C ASP A 718 -10.55 10.31 4.67
N TRP A 719 -11.11 11.30 3.98
CA TRP A 719 -10.54 12.65 3.94
C TRP A 719 -10.48 13.32 5.31
N ASN A 720 -11.41 13.02 6.21
CA ASN A 720 -11.43 13.63 7.54
C ASN A 720 -10.31 13.09 8.40
N THR A 721 -10.08 11.78 8.35
CA THR A 721 -9.01 11.13 9.08
C THR A 721 -7.64 11.49 8.50
N LEU A 722 -7.51 11.45 7.18
CA LEU A 722 -6.28 11.85 6.50
C LEU A 722 -5.93 13.32 6.76
N ALA A 723 -6.90 14.24 6.77
CA ALA A 723 -6.65 15.65 7.11
C ALA A 723 -6.01 15.79 8.50
N ARG A 724 -6.56 15.11 9.52
CA ARG A 724 -5.99 15.13 10.88
C ARG A 724 -4.58 14.56 10.92
N GLN A 725 -4.36 13.43 10.24
CA GLN A 725 -3.05 12.78 10.18
C GLN A 725 -2.01 13.66 9.47
N TRP A 726 -2.38 14.30 8.37
CA TRP A 726 -1.51 15.19 7.60
C TRP A 726 -1.20 16.48 8.33
N ASP A 727 -2.17 17.09 9.02
CA ASP A 727 -1.90 18.25 9.87
C ASP A 727 -0.92 17.90 11.00
N ALA A 728 -1.12 16.75 11.67
CA ALA A 728 -0.20 16.28 12.71
C ALA A 728 1.20 15.96 12.15
N ALA A 729 1.27 15.36 10.95
CA ALA A 729 2.54 15.08 10.27
C ALA A 729 3.25 16.38 9.86
N TRP A 730 2.53 17.37 9.35
CA TRP A 730 3.05 18.67 8.96
C TRP A 730 3.69 19.38 10.17
N GLU A 731 2.99 19.43 11.31
CA GLU A 731 3.53 20.00 12.55
C GLU A 731 4.80 19.28 13.02
N ARG A 732 4.79 17.92 13.03
CA ARG A 732 5.97 17.12 13.40
C ARG A 732 7.17 17.35 12.49
N GLN A 733 6.93 17.65 11.22
CA GLN A 733 7.98 17.94 10.24
C GLN A 733 8.52 19.37 10.36
N GLY A 734 8.04 20.19 11.29
CA GLY A 734 8.48 21.57 11.52
C GLY A 734 7.56 22.63 10.89
N GLY A 735 6.40 22.22 10.39
CA GLY A 735 5.34 23.09 9.89
C GLY A 735 5.82 24.13 8.89
N GLN A 736 5.51 25.40 9.17
CA GLN A 736 5.87 26.52 8.29
C GLN A 736 7.38 26.65 8.08
N ALA A 737 8.22 26.30 9.07
CA ALA A 737 9.66 26.37 8.93
C ALA A 737 10.20 25.36 7.92
N ALA A 738 9.61 24.16 7.86
CA ALA A 738 9.94 23.18 6.84
C ALA A 738 9.44 23.59 5.44
N GLN A 739 8.26 24.22 5.37
CA GLN A 739 7.72 24.75 4.11
C GLN A 739 8.57 25.89 3.53
N ASP A 740 9.16 26.72 4.40
CA ASP A 740 10.06 27.81 4.01
C ASP A 740 11.53 27.38 3.87
N HIS A 741 11.83 26.11 4.16
CA HIS A 741 13.19 25.59 4.06
C HIS A 741 13.68 25.61 2.61
N VAL A 742 14.91 26.08 2.42
CA VAL A 742 15.60 26.10 1.13
C VAL A 742 16.91 25.33 1.22
N LEU A 743 17.21 24.57 0.18
CA LEU A 743 18.48 23.88 0.00
C LEU A 743 19.38 24.70 -0.91
N ASN A 744 20.67 24.81 -0.55
CA ASN A 744 21.66 25.60 -1.27
C ASN A 744 22.58 24.70 -2.09
N PHE A 745 22.74 25.03 -3.37
CA PHE A 745 23.61 24.32 -4.30
C PHE A 745 24.71 25.26 -4.78
N LYS A 746 25.96 24.79 -4.71
CA LYS A 746 27.10 25.49 -5.34
C LYS A 746 27.03 25.33 -6.86
N ALA A 747 27.68 26.21 -7.61
CA ALA A 747 27.84 26.04 -9.05
C ALA A 747 28.54 24.71 -9.35
N ALA A 748 28.02 23.96 -10.31
CA ALA A 748 28.57 22.66 -10.71
C ALA A 748 28.05 22.23 -12.09
N GLU A 749 28.80 21.32 -12.69
CA GLU A 749 28.37 20.55 -13.86
C GLU A 749 27.53 19.34 -13.43
N ILE A 750 26.47 19.05 -14.18
CA ILE A 750 25.67 17.82 -14.07
C ILE A 750 25.58 17.11 -15.42
N THR A 751 25.46 15.78 -15.39
CA THR A 751 25.11 14.98 -16.57
C THR A 751 23.60 14.78 -16.65
N LEU A 752 23.01 15.17 -17.79
CA LEU A 752 21.63 14.89 -18.16
C LEU A 752 21.59 13.80 -19.23
N GLY A 753 20.53 12.99 -19.25
CA GLY A 753 20.37 11.89 -20.19
C GLY A 753 21.32 10.71 -19.97
N HIS A 754 21.25 9.74 -20.87
CA HIS A 754 22.14 8.58 -20.97
C HIS A 754 22.41 8.24 -22.43
N ASN A 755 23.33 7.30 -22.71
CA ASN A 755 23.66 6.92 -24.08
C ASN A 755 22.90 5.65 -24.48
N ASP A 756 21.87 5.83 -25.31
CA ASP A 756 21.05 4.75 -25.87
C ASP A 756 20.65 5.08 -27.32
N ASP A 757 21.58 4.88 -28.26
CA ASP A 757 21.35 5.14 -29.69
C ASP A 757 20.58 3.96 -30.31
N ASP A 758 19.27 4.12 -30.49
CA ASP A 758 18.40 3.06 -30.97
C ASP A 758 18.79 2.53 -32.36
N ALA A 759 19.52 3.30 -33.18
CA ALA A 759 20.03 2.85 -34.48
C ALA A 759 21.00 1.65 -34.35
N GLN A 760 21.52 1.40 -33.15
CA GLN A 760 22.44 0.31 -32.85
C GLN A 760 21.74 -0.95 -32.33
N ASP A 761 20.43 -0.93 -32.08
CA ASP A 761 19.70 -2.04 -31.45
C ASP A 761 19.90 -3.38 -32.16
N SER A 762 19.98 -3.38 -33.50
CA SER A 762 20.15 -4.60 -34.31
C SER A 762 21.50 -5.31 -34.10
N LYS A 763 22.46 -4.66 -33.41
CA LYS A 763 23.75 -5.25 -33.04
C LYS A 763 23.66 -6.16 -31.81
N PHE A 764 22.57 -6.08 -31.05
CA PHE A 764 22.39 -6.79 -29.79
C PHE A 764 21.29 -7.85 -29.96
N VAL A 765 21.70 -9.12 -30.02
CA VAL A 765 20.80 -10.25 -30.27
C VAL A 765 20.96 -11.28 -29.15
N ALA A 766 19.85 -11.72 -28.56
CA ALA A 766 19.86 -12.78 -27.56
C ALA A 766 20.29 -14.09 -28.23
N SER A 767 21.40 -14.64 -27.76
CA SER A 767 21.97 -15.90 -28.25
C SER A 767 21.21 -17.14 -27.75
N ARG A 768 20.51 -17.00 -26.63
CA ARG A 768 19.76 -18.08 -25.98
C ARG A 768 18.29 -17.67 -25.85
N PRO A 769 17.38 -18.34 -26.59
CA PRO A 769 15.94 -18.24 -26.34
C PRO A 769 15.65 -18.71 -24.92
N SER A 770 14.77 -17.99 -24.21
CA SER A 770 14.30 -18.39 -22.90
C SER A 770 12.86 -17.93 -22.69
N SER A 771 12.07 -18.75 -21.99
CA SER A 771 10.77 -18.32 -21.46
C SER A 771 10.92 -17.45 -20.20
N ASN A 772 12.10 -17.44 -19.58
CA ASN A 772 12.42 -16.59 -18.46
C ASN A 772 12.90 -15.23 -18.98
N VAL A 773 12.07 -14.20 -18.79
CA VAL A 773 12.38 -12.84 -19.25
C VAL A 773 13.67 -12.30 -18.62
N ASN A 774 14.03 -12.73 -17.40
CA ASN A 774 15.25 -12.28 -16.75
C ASN A 774 16.50 -12.75 -17.51
N GLU A 775 16.50 -13.97 -18.02
CA GLU A 775 17.61 -14.50 -18.83
C GLU A 775 17.71 -13.81 -20.21
N VAL A 776 16.58 -13.37 -20.76
CA VAL A 776 16.57 -12.53 -21.99
C VAL A 776 17.13 -11.15 -21.66
N ASN A 777 16.73 -10.60 -20.52
CA ASN A 777 17.11 -9.27 -20.06
C ASN A 777 18.60 -9.18 -19.73
N ASP A 778 19.20 -10.21 -19.16
CA ASP A 778 20.65 -10.28 -18.93
C ASP A 778 21.46 -10.17 -20.24
N GLN A 779 20.86 -10.54 -21.38
CA GLN A 779 21.48 -10.45 -22.71
C GLN A 779 21.22 -9.10 -23.42
N LEU A 780 20.06 -8.46 -23.17
CA LEU A 780 19.57 -7.35 -23.98
C LEU A 780 19.40 -6.02 -23.24
N GLY A 781 19.37 -6.03 -21.91
CA GLY A 781 18.96 -4.87 -21.12
C GLY A 781 20.06 -3.82 -20.88
N LYS A 782 21.21 -3.94 -21.56
CA LYS A 782 22.27 -2.92 -21.56
C LYS A 782 22.57 -2.45 -23.00
N PRO A 783 22.62 -1.13 -23.27
CA PRO A 783 22.33 -0.01 -22.35
C PRO A 783 20.88 -0.03 -21.81
N GLU A 784 20.56 0.79 -20.81
CA GLU A 784 19.16 0.93 -20.35
C GLU A 784 18.28 1.47 -21.48
N PHE A 785 16.99 1.18 -21.46
CA PHE A 785 16.02 1.68 -22.44
C PHE A 785 15.70 3.16 -22.13
N GLY A 786 15.88 4.01 -23.14
CA GLY A 786 15.45 5.41 -23.12
C GLY A 786 14.55 5.75 -24.31
N TRP A 787 13.70 6.76 -24.12
CA TRP A 787 13.14 7.50 -25.24
C TRP A 787 14.23 8.33 -25.92
N ASP A 788 14.01 8.70 -27.17
CA ASP A 788 14.99 9.44 -27.97
C ASP A 788 15.44 10.76 -27.33
N ASN A 789 14.53 11.47 -26.65
CA ASN A 789 14.84 12.71 -25.94
C ASN A 789 15.73 12.54 -24.69
N GLU A 790 16.04 11.32 -24.28
CA GLU A 790 16.92 11.01 -23.16
C GLU A 790 18.37 10.81 -23.60
N SER A 791 18.64 10.78 -24.90
CA SER A 791 19.93 10.44 -25.51
C SER A 791 20.41 11.49 -26.53
N PRO A 792 21.71 11.82 -26.56
CA PRO A 792 22.80 11.27 -25.73
C PRO A 792 22.91 11.90 -24.34
N ALA A 793 23.77 11.30 -23.51
CA ALA A 793 24.23 11.90 -22.27
C ALA A 793 24.98 13.22 -22.57
N ARG A 794 24.62 14.29 -21.86
CA ARG A 794 25.21 15.62 -22.06
C ARG A 794 25.57 16.30 -20.75
N LYS A 795 26.64 17.10 -20.79
CA LYS A 795 27.12 17.90 -19.66
C LYS A 795 26.48 19.28 -19.69
N VAL A 796 25.90 19.69 -18.57
CA VAL A 796 25.24 21.00 -18.42
C VAL A 796 25.76 21.67 -17.16
N TRP A 797 26.17 22.93 -17.30
CA TRP A 797 26.59 23.76 -16.17
C TRP A 797 25.39 24.38 -15.47
N THR A 798 25.46 24.49 -14.15
CA THR A 798 24.51 25.27 -13.34
C THR A 798 25.29 26.21 -12.45
N ASP A 799 24.80 27.44 -12.31
CA ASP A 799 25.33 28.38 -11.30
C ASP A 799 24.95 27.94 -9.89
N ALA A 800 25.36 28.73 -8.89
CA ALA A 800 24.92 28.52 -7.54
C ALA A 800 23.49 29.05 -7.35
N PHE A 801 22.64 28.27 -6.69
CA PHE A 801 21.22 28.59 -6.49
C PHE A 801 20.71 28.04 -5.17
N SER A 802 19.57 28.54 -4.73
CA SER A 802 18.79 28.00 -3.61
C SER A 802 17.44 27.53 -4.12
N ILE A 803 16.89 26.42 -3.61
CA ILE A 803 15.61 25.87 -4.05
C ILE A 803 14.73 25.51 -2.87
N SER A 804 13.42 25.76 -2.98
CA SER A 804 12.43 25.37 -1.96
C SER A 804 12.41 23.84 -1.77
N ALA A 805 12.54 23.39 -0.52
CA ALA A 805 12.67 21.97 -0.17
C ALA A 805 11.37 21.19 -0.40
N LEU A 806 10.21 21.85 -0.38
CA LEU A 806 8.89 21.30 -0.71
C LEU A 806 8.28 21.99 -1.95
N PRO A 807 7.45 21.31 -2.75
CA PRO A 807 6.64 21.92 -3.80
C PRO A 807 5.72 23.00 -3.25
N ILE A 808 5.26 23.88 -4.15
CA ILE A 808 4.20 24.84 -3.86
C ILE A 808 2.94 24.07 -3.49
N THR A 809 2.36 24.36 -2.32
CA THR A 809 1.14 23.67 -1.87
C THR A 809 -0.13 24.40 -2.28
N ASN A 810 -1.28 23.70 -2.25
CA ASN A 810 -2.59 24.33 -2.45
C ASN A 810 -2.84 25.49 -1.46
N GLY A 811 -2.47 25.31 -0.20
CA GLY A 811 -2.59 26.35 0.83
C GLY A 811 -1.74 27.59 0.52
N GLN A 812 -0.51 27.40 0.04
CA GLN A 812 0.35 28.51 -0.39
C GLN A 812 -0.23 29.24 -1.61
N TYR A 813 -0.72 28.49 -2.60
CA TYR A 813 -1.31 29.09 -3.80
C TYR A 813 -2.60 29.84 -3.47
N LEU A 814 -3.43 29.32 -2.55
CA LEU A 814 -4.63 30.01 -2.07
C LEU A 814 -4.28 31.33 -1.36
N ASP A 815 -3.27 31.35 -0.49
CA ASP A 815 -2.75 32.57 0.15
C ASP A 815 -2.25 33.60 -0.88
N TYR A 816 -1.59 33.13 -1.94
CA TYR A 816 -1.17 33.98 -3.07
C TYR A 816 -2.36 34.63 -3.78
N LEU A 817 -3.40 33.85 -4.15
CA LEU A 817 -4.58 34.39 -4.81
C LEU A 817 -5.28 35.42 -3.93
N GLN A 818 -5.44 35.12 -2.63
CA GLN A 818 -6.07 36.04 -1.66
C GLN A 818 -5.28 37.34 -1.50
N LYS A 819 -3.95 37.28 -1.40
CA LYS A 819 -3.09 38.47 -1.20
C LYS A 819 -2.92 39.32 -2.44
N THR A 820 -2.99 38.73 -3.62
CA THR A 820 -2.83 39.45 -4.90
C THR A 820 -4.16 39.90 -5.50
N GLY A 821 -5.27 39.27 -5.11
CA GLY A 821 -6.56 39.43 -5.77
C GLY A 821 -6.61 38.79 -7.15
N SER A 822 -5.63 37.94 -7.50
CA SER A 822 -5.61 37.20 -8.76
C SER A 822 -6.80 36.26 -8.86
N LYS A 823 -7.37 36.15 -10.06
CA LYS A 823 -8.48 35.24 -10.39
C LYS A 823 -8.00 33.96 -11.09
N GLU A 824 -6.70 33.75 -11.22
CA GLU A 824 -6.09 32.63 -11.95
C GLU A 824 -6.09 31.34 -11.11
N THR A 825 -7.29 30.84 -10.81
CA THR A 825 -7.47 29.57 -10.10
C THR A 825 -7.14 28.39 -11.03
N PRO A 826 -6.43 27.36 -10.55
CA PRO A 826 -6.07 26.23 -11.40
C PRO A 826 -7.29 25.36 -11.73
N PRO A 827 -7.36 24.73 -12.92
CA PRO A 827 -8.45 23.82 -13.28
C PRO A 827 -8.53 22.55 -12.46
N SER A 828 -7.46 22.21 -11.72
CA SER A 828 -7.48 21.18 -10.68
C SER A 828 -8.40 21.54 -9.51
N TRP A 829 -8.86 22.79 -9.40
CA TRP A 829 -9.78 23.24 -8.38
C TRP A 829 -11.20 23.41 -8.91
N VAL A 830 -12.13 23.44 -7.98
CA VAL A 830 -13.52 23.83 -8.21
C VAL A 830 -14.09 24.54 -7.00
N TYR A 831 -15.01 25.48 -7.22
CA TYR A 831 -15.66 26.22 -6.16
C TYR A 831 -17.06 25.65 -5.93
N VAL A 832 -17.36 25.26 -4.69
CA VAL A 832 -18.69 24.82 -4.27
C VAL A 832 -19.19 25.81 -3.22
N ALA A 833 -20.24 26.57 -3.54
CA ALA A 833 -20.74 27.65 -2.66
C ALA A 833 -19.62 28.63 -2.18
N ASN A 834 -18.71 28.99 -3.10
CA ASN A 834 -17.50 29.81 -2.87
C ASN A 834 -16.39 29.15 -2.03
N ASP A 835 -16.51 27.88 -1.65
CA ASP A 835 -15.45 27.10 -1.00
C ASP A 835 -14.55 26.44 -2.06
N PRO A 836 -13.25 26.77 -2.13
CA PRO A 836 -12.32 26.11 -3.05
C PRO A 836 -12.08 24.66 -2.64
N ARG A 837 -12.11 23.77 -3.62
CA ARG A 837 -11.91 22.32 -3.47
C ARG A 837 -11.02 21.79 -4.57
N VAL A 838 -10.28 20.72 -4.28
CA VAL A 838 -9.40 20.05 -5.25
C VAL A 838 -10.15 18.89 -5.89
N LYS A 839 -10.22 18.85 -7.21
CA LYS A 839 -10.83 17.74 -7.96
C LYS A 839 -9.95 16.50 -7.85
N THR A 840 -10.56 15.34 -7.61
CA THR A 840 -9.91 14.03 -7.61
C THR A 840 -10.81 13.02 -8.33
N VAL A 841 -10.32 11.79 -8.55
CA VAL A 841 -11.15 10.70 -9.08
C VAL A 841 -12.25 10.24 -8.12
N TYR A 842 -12.16 10.64 -6.84
CA TYR A 842 -13.20 10.42 -5.84
C TYR A 842 -14.09 11.66 -5.66
N GLY A 843 -14.03 12.65 -6.56
CA GLY A 843 -14.79 13.90 -6.44
C GLY A 843 -14.00 15.04 -5.80
N ALA A 844 -14.70 16.13 -5.43
CA ALA A 844 -14.08 17.36 -4.96
C ALA A 844 -13.76 17.32 -3.45
N VAL A 845 -12.47 17.43 -3.13
CA VAL A 845 -11.91 17.36 -1.77
C VAL A 845 -11.72 18.76 -1.20
N SER A 846 -12.14 18.98 0.05
CA SER A 846 -11.99 20.28 0.71
C SER A 846 -10.53 20.71 0.87
N MET A 847 -10.28 22.02 0.88
CA MET A 847 -8.93 22.55 1.18
C MET A 847 -8.41 22.14 2.55
N LYS A 848 -9.27 21.83 3.53
CA LYS A 848 -8.84 21.31 4.83
C LYS A 848 -8.02 20.02 4.70
N ALA A 849 -8.41 19.13 3.79
CA ALA A 849 -7.66 17.90 3.53
C ALA A 849 -6.51 18.13 2.53
N ALA A 850 -6.72 19.00 1.53
CA ALA A 850 -5.80 19.14 0.40
C ALA A 850 -4.77 20.28 0.53
N GLN A 851 -4.81 21.10 1.59
CA GLN A 851 -3.97 22.30 1.74
C GLN A 851 -2.46 22.03 1.67
N HIS A 852 -2.03 20.87 2.15
CA HIS A 852 -0.62 20.47 2.17
C HIS A 852 -0.18 19.72 0.91
N TRP A 853 -1.11 19.39 0.01
CA TRP A 853 -0.77 18.75 -1.26
C TRP A 853 -0.10 19.74 -2.20
N PRO A 854 0.78 19.29 -3.12
CA PRO A 854 1.25 20.12 -4.21
C PRO A 854 0.08 20.68 -5.01
N VAL A 855 0.11 21.98 -5.33
CA VAL A 855 -0.85 22.55 -6.26
C VAL A 855 -0.55 22.05 -7.68
N GLN A 856 -1.59 21.69 -8.41
CA GLN A 856 -1.49 21.26 -9.81
C GLN A 856 -2.01 22.40 -10.71
N ALA A 857 -1.15 22.97 -11.54
CA ALA A 857 -1.44 24.17 -12.33
C ALA A 857 -0.54 24.27 -13.57
N SER A 858 -0.83 25.19 -14.50
CA SER A 858 0.04 25.44 -15.65
C SER A 858 1.39 26.04 -15.23
N ALA A 859 2.40 25.94 -16.10
CA ALA A 859 3.70 26.56 -15.87
C ALA A 859 3.56 28.08 -15.69
N ALA A 860 2.70 28.72 -16.50
CA ALA A 860 2.46 30.16 -16.42
C ALA A 860 1.90 30.60 -15.05
N GLN A 861 0.92 29.86 -14.51
CA GLN A 861 0.35 30.12 -13.17
C GLN A 861 1.40 29.99 -12.06
N LEU A 862 2.23 28.95 -12.14
CA LEU A 862 3.25 28.67 -11.13
C LEU A 862 4.46 29.60 -11.25
N GLU A 863 4.77 30.08 -12.45
CA GLU A 863 5.78 31.11 -12.66
C GLU A 863 5.32 32.46 -12.08
N ALA A 864 4.04 32.81 -12.22
CA ALA A 864 3.47 34.00 -11.59
C ALA A 864 3.57 33.92 -10.05
N PHE A 865 3.23 32.75 -9.47
CA PHE A 865 3.46 32.49 -8.04
C PHE A 865 4.94 32.61 -7.65
N ALA A 866 5.85 32.00 -8.42
CA ALA A 866 7.27 32.03 -8.14
C ALA A 866 7.82 33.47 -8.15
N LYS A 867 7.42 34.29 -9.13
CA LYS A 867 7.76 35.72 -9.21
C LYS A 867 7.23 36.50 -8.01
N TRP A 868 5.99 36.24 -7.59
CA TRP A 868 5.40 36.84 -6.39
C TRP A 868 6.18 36.47 -5.11
N LYS A 869 6.63 35.21 -5.00
CA LYS A 869 7.50 34.73 -3.91
C LYS A 869 8.92 35.31 -3.99
N GLY A 870 9.29 35.96 -5.09
CA GLY A 870 10.60 36.55 -5.31
C GLY A 870 11.62 35.57 -5.88
N GLY A 871 11.18 34.59 -6.67
CA GLY A 871 12.05 33.63 -7.35
C GLY A 871 11.55 33.30 -8.76
N ARG A 872 11.95 32.13 -9.26
CA ARG A 872 11.58 31.60 -10.58
C ARG A 872 11.38 30.09 -10.53
N LEU A 873 10.89 29.52 -11.63
CA LEU A 873 10.92 28.06 -11.81
C LEU A 873 12.36 27.57 -12.03
N PRO A 874 12.70 26.34 -11.61
CA PRO A 874 14.02 25.76 -11.85
C PRO A 874 14.24 25.48 -13.35
N SER A 875 15.48 25.50 -13.81
CA SER A 875 15.85 24.85 -15.06
C SER A 875 15.87 23.32 -14.91
N HIS A 876 15.89 22.57 -16.02
CA HIS A 876 16.05 21.11 -16.02
C HIS A 876 17.26 20.70 -15.18
N ALA A 877 18.42 21.30 -15.44
CA ALA A 877 19.65 20.95 -14.74
C ALA A 877 19.59 21.23 -13.24
N GLU A 878 19.01 22.37 -12.82
CA GLU A 878 18.84 22.70 -11.39
C GLU A 878 17.89 21.74 -10.68
N LEU A 879 16.73 21.44 -11.30
CA LEU A 879 15.77 20.51 -10.73
C LEU A 879 16.36 19.10 -10.63
N ARG A 880 17.05 18.62 -11.67
CA ARG A 880 17.72 17.31 -11.64
C ARG A 880 18.79 17.24 -10.55
N ARG A 881 19.59 18.30 -10.36
CA ARG A 881 20.56 18.41 -9.26
C ARG A 881 19.89 18.32 -7.88
N PHE A 882 18.74 18.96 -7.72
CA PHE A 882 17.96 18.88 -6.48
C PHE A 882 17.39 17.47 -6.26
N LEU A 883 16.80 16.87 -7.30
CA LEU A 883 16.24 15.53 -7.22
C LEU A 883 17.33 14.47 -6.97
N ASP A 884 18.56 14.64 -7.45
CA ASP A 884 19.68 13.73 -7.20
C ASP A 884 20.35 13.91 -5.83
N ALA A 885 20.07 15.00 -5.11
CA ALA A 885 20.74 15.30 -3.85
C ALA A 885 20.33 14.30 -2.75
N ALA A 886 21.29 13.89 -1.89
CA ALA A 886 21.01 13.06 -0.72
C ALA A 886 20.04 13.74 0.27
N SER A 887 20.08 15.08 0.34
CA SER A 887 19.15 15.91 1.11
C SER A 887 17.87 16.27 0.33
N GLY A 888 17.80 15.91 -0.95
CA GLY A 888 16.63 16.09 -1.80
C GLY A 888 15.63 14.94 -1.63
N PRO A 889 14.46 15.02 -2.29
CA PRO A 889 13.44 13.99 -2.19
C PRO A 889 13.86 12.70 -2.89
N ASN A 890 14.71 12.78 -3.93
CA ASN A 890 15.08 11.62 -4.75
C ASN A 890 13.83 10.87 -5.24
N CYS A 891 13.03 11.54 -6.07
CA CYS A 891 11.70 11.06 -6.50
C CYS A 891 11.70 9.82 -7.41
N THR A 892 12.76 9.02 -7.45
CA THR A 892 12.72 7.71 -8.13
C THR A 892 11.76 6.78 -7.39
N ASP A 893 10.99 6.01 -8.15
CA ASP A 893 10.05 5.03 -7.61
C ASP A 893 10.71 4.05 -6.60
N ARG A 894 10.02 3.85 -5.48
CA ARG A 894 10.35 2.96 -4.35
C ARG A 894 9.15 2.85 -3.40
N PRO A 895 8.97 1.79 -2.59
CA PRO A 895 7.84 1.71 -1.67
C PRO A 895 7.66 2.97 -0.80
N GLY A 896 6.43 3.48 -0.74
CA GLY A 896 6.09 4.71 -0.02
C GLY A 896 6.17 6.01 -0.85
N THR A 897 6.78 6.05 -2.04
CA THR A 897 6.63 7.21 -2.95
C THR A 897 5.21 7.30 -3.53
N ASN A 898 4.70 8.49 -3.80
CA ASN A 898 3.37 8.64 -4.38
C ASN A 898 3.40 8.57 -5.92
N VAL A 899 3.61 7.36 -6.45
CA VAL A 899 3.60 7.01 -7.89
C VAL A 899 2.93 5.63 -8.04
N GLY A 900 2.65 5.18 -9.26
CA GLY A 900 2.18 3.82 -9.53
C GLY A 900 0.84 3.47 -8.89
N PHE A 901 -0.08 4.44 -8.75
CA PHE A 901 -1.42 4.25 -8.18
C PHE A 901 -1.44 3.81 -6.71
N ARG A 902 -0.36 4.06 -5.96
CA ARG A 902 -0.35 3.83 -4.50
C ARG A 902 -1.39 4.70 -3.79
N ASN A 903 -1.58 5.91 -4.28
CA ASN A 903 -2.76 6.71 -4.04
C ASN A 903 -3.34 7.17 -5.38
N TRP A 904 -4.64 7.42 -5.42
CA TRP A 904 -5.35 7.94 -6.60
C TRP A 904 -5.51 9.47 -6.56
N HIS A 905 -4.59 10.13 -5.86
CA HIS A 905 -4.58 11.58 -5.66
C HIS A 905 -3.19 12.03 -5.16
N PRO A 906 -2.88 13.34 -5.23
CA PRO A 906 -1.72 13.89 -4.54
C PRO A 906 -1.81 13.68 -3.03
N VAL A 907 -0.65 13.60 -2.39
CA VAL A 907 -0.52 13.56 -0.92
C VAL A 907 0.48 14.64 -0.49
N PRO A 908 0.55 15.02 0.79
CA PRO A 908 1.57 15.96 1.24
C PRO A 908 2.98 15.48 0.88
N PRO A 909 3.84 16.35 0.33
CA PRO A 909 5.22 16.00 0.01
C PRO A 909 6.01 15.76 1.30
N ALA A 910 6.99 14.86 1.25
CA ALA A 910 7.84 14.53 2.40
C ALA A 910 9.32 14.83 2.08
N LEU A 911 10.04 15.36 3.07
CA LEU A 911 11.50 15.47 3.02
C LEU A 911 12.14 14.15 3.46
N SER A 912 13.41 13.98 3.07
CA SER A 912 14.23 12.90 3.61
C SER A 912 14.35 13.04 5.13
N ARG A 913 14.07 11.97 5.88
CA ARG A 913 14.07 11.98 7.36
C ARG A 913 14.78 10.75 7.93
N PRO A 914 15.36 10.82 9.14
CA PRO A 914 15.94 9.65 9.77
C PRO A 914 14.86 8.58 9.98
N VAL A 915 15.19 7.32 9.73
CA VAL A 915 14.31 6.19 10.07
C VAL A 915 14.41 5.96 11.58
N SER A 916 13.27 5.99 12.27
CA SER A 916 13.21 5.68 13.70
C SER A 916 13.73 4.26 13.95
N GLY A 917 14.51 4.07 15.00
CA GLY A 917 15.08 2.76 15.34
C GLY A 917 16.26 2.30 14.49
N SER A 918 16.89 3.20 13.70
CA SER A 918 18.12 2.86 12.97
C SER A 918 19.33 2.73 13.90
N PRO A 919 20.28 1.80 13.64
CA PRO A 919 21.55 1.73 14.34
C PRO A 919 22.31 3.07 14.31
N ALA A 920 22.89 3.46 15.45
CA ALA A 920 23.64 4.72 15.56
C ALA A 920 24.86 4.81 14.60
N HIS A 921 25.41 3.67 14.19
CA HIS A 921 26.55 3.60 13.28
C HIS A 921 26.16 3.52 11.79
N VAL A 922 24.87 3.29 11.47
CA VAL A 922 24.29 3.35 10.12
C VAL A 922 22.99 4.15 10.20
N GLN A 923 23.07 5.46 10.33
CA GLN A 923 21.87 6.30 10.33
C GLN A 923 21.18 6.20 8.96
N GLN A 924 20.13 5.40 8.87
CA GLN A 924 19.36 5.23 7.65
C GLN A 924 18.36 6.41 7.51
N HIS A 925 18.23 6.99 6.31
CA HIS A 925 17.25 8.04 5.99
C HIS A 925 16.09 7.60 5.07
N LEU A 926 14.83 7.65 5.55
CA LEU A 926 13.65 7.47 4.72
C LEU A 926 13.67 8.57 3.65
N PRO A 927 13.81 8.22 2.37
CA PRO A 927 13.81 9.18 1.29
C PRO A 927 12.48 9.94 1.20
N GLY A 928 12.53 11.17 0.68
CA GLY A 928 11.35 12.00 0.48
C GLY A 928 10.58 11.65 -0.79
N HIS A 929 9.55 12.44 -1.06
CA HIS A 929 8.84 12.45 -2.34
C HIS A 929 8.15 13.79 -2.55
N ASN A 930 7.82 14.12 -3.80
CA ASN A 930 7.21 15.40 -4.18
C ASN A 930 5.68 15.45 -4.05
N GLY A 931 5.07 14.49 -3.37
CA GLY A 931 3.61 14.41 -3.21
C GLY A 931 2.84 13.82 -4.41
N GLY A 932 3.53 13.39 -5.47
CA GLY A 932 2.92 12.72 -6.63
C GLY A 932 2.46 13.69 -7.71
N VAL A 933 3.35 14.59 -8.13
CA VAL A 933 3.15 15.48 -9.29
C VAL A 933 4.41 15.54 -10.14
N TRP A 934 4.26 15.74 -11.45
CA TRP A 934 5.36 16.25 -12.28
C TRP A 934 5.76 17.65 -11.78
N GLU A 935 7.01 18.04 -11.96
CA GLU A 935 7.49 19.36 -11.58
C GLU A 935 7.95 20.17 -12.80
N TRP A 936 7.31 21.32 -13.01
CA TRP A 936 7.61 22.23 -14.12
C TRP A 936 9.03 22.80 -14.03
N THR A 937 9.67 22.92 -15.18
CA THR A 937 10.91 23.67 -15.35
C THR A 937 10.71 24.86 -16.27
N SER A 938 11.62 25.84 -16.19
CA SER A 938 11.70 26.96 -17.14
C SER A 938 12.42 26.59 -18.44
N THR A 939 12.81 25.31 -18.63
CA THR A 939 13.58 24.86 -19.80
C THR A 939 12.63 24.45 -20.92
N PRO A 940 12.70 25.10 -22.10
CA PRO A 940 11.97 24.66 -23.28
C PRO A 940 12.37 23.22 -23.66
N PHE A 941 11.42 22.45 -24.15
CA PHE A 941 11.67 21.16 -24.76
C PHE A 941 12.13 21.39 -26.20
N SER A 942 13.42 21.25 -26.44
CA SER A 942 14.06 21.54 -27.73
C SER A 942 15.10 20.48 -28.09
N ASP A 943 15.58 20.54 -29.32
CA ASP A 943 16.75 19.78 -29.73
C ASP A 943 18.01 20.20 -28.96
N TYR A 944 19.03 19.35 -29.04
CA TYR A 944 20.34 19.57 -28.44
C TYR A 944 21.41 18.82 -29.23
N GLU A 945 22.68 19.19 -29.02
CA GLU A 945 23.80 18.60 -29.74
C GLU A 945 23.83 17.08 -29.58
N GLY A 946 23.82 16.37 -30.71
CA GLY A 946 23.85 14.91 -30.76
C GLY A 946 22.49 14.22 -30.68
N PHE A 947 21.38 14.93 -30.42
CA PHE A 947 20.04 14.35 -30.47
C PHE A 947 19.77 13.69 -31.83
N LYS A 948 19.14 12.53 -31.80
CA LYS A 948 18.65 11.82 -32.98
C LYS A 948 17.22 11.35 -32.73
N PRO A 949 16.28 11.60 -33.66
CA PRO A 949 14.93 11.06 -33.52
C PRO A 949 14.95 9.53 -33.55
N SER A 950 14.05 8.88 -32.82
CA SER A 950 13.96 7.41 -32.77
C SER A 950 13.79 6.81 -34.17
N ALA A 951 14.50 5.73 -34.48
CA ALA A 951 14.28 4.98 -35.72
C ALA A 951 12.91 4.25 -35.72
N LEU A 952 12.40 3.87 -34.55
CA LEU A 952 11.07 3.26 -34.40
C LEU A 952 9.96 4.31 -34.50
N TYR A 953 10.11 5.45 -33.81
CA TYR A 953 9.07 6.47 -33.74
C TYR A 953 9.65 7.90 -33.88
N PRO A 954 10.02 8.33 -35.10
CA PRO A 954 10.77 9.58 -35.30
C PRO A 954 10.08 10.86 -34.80
N GLY A 955 8.76 10.91 -34.86
CA GLY A 955 7.95 12.06 -34.45
C GLY A 955 7.63 12.12 -32.95
N TYR A 956 8.09 11.16 -32.14
CA TYR A 956 7.74 11.10 -30.71
C TYR A 956 8.19 12.35 -29.95
N SER A 957 9.44 12.78 -30.14
CA SER A 957 9.97 14.00 -29.50
C SER A 957 10.11 15.16 -30.46
N ALA A 958 10.59 14.90 -31.68
CA ALA A 958 10.96 15.94 -32.63
C ALA A 958 9.79 16.86 -33.03
N ASP A 959 8.57 16.32 -33.09
CA ASP A 959 7.36 17.10 -33.44
C ASP A 959 7.02 18.16 -32.37
N PHE A 960 7.55 18.02 -31.15
CA PHE A 960 7.27 18.91 -30.01
C PHE A 960 8.41 19.89 -29.70
N PHE A 961 9.45 19.95 -30.53
CA PHE A 961 10.49 20.99 -30.47
C PHE A 961 10.00 22.29 -31.12
N ASP A 962 8.84 22.76 -30.67
CA ASP A 962 8.07 23.86 -31.26
C ASP A 962 8.22 25.19 -30.49
N GLY A 963 8.98 25.20 -29.41
CA GLY A 963 9.17 26.35 -28.52
C GLY A 963 7.98 26.66 -27.60
N LYS A 964 6.93 25.81 -27.60
CA LYS A 964 5.73 25.94 -26.74
C LYS A 964 5.78 24.98 -25.56
N HIS A 965 6.50 23.87 -25.72
CA HIS A 965 6.64 22.84 -24.70
C HIS A 965 7.78 23.14 -23.71
N ASN A 966 7.55 22.85 -22.44
CA ASN A 966 8.56 22.89 -21.40
C ASN A 966 8.80 21.51 -20.82
N VAL A 967 10.04 21.26 -20.39
CA VAL A 967 10.43 20.04 -19.67
C VAL A 967 9.74 20.00 -18.31
N VAL A 968 9.20 18.83 -17.96
CA VAL A 968 8.74 18.49 -16.61
C VAL A 968 9.41 17.20 -16.14
N LEU A 969 9.78 17.13 -14.86
CA LEU A 969 10.54 16.02 -14.27
C LEU A 969 9.84 15.41 -13.06
N GLY A 970 10.23 14.19 -12.69
CA GLY A 970 9.70 13.47 -11.54
C GLY A 970 8.72 12.38 -11.96
N GLY A 971 7.45 12.59 -11.65
CA GLY A 971 6.37 11.63 -11.88
C GLY A 971 5.17 11.99 -11.01
N SER A 972 3.96 11.74 -11.50
CA SER A 972 2.73 11.91 -10.72
C SER A 972 2.32 10.63 -10.00
N TRP A 973 1.30 10.73 -9.14
CA TRP A 973 0.68 9.56 -8.48
C TRP A 973 0.18 8.50 -9.47
N ALA A 974 -0.11 8.87 -10.72
CA ALA A 974 -0.57 7.99 -11.79
C ALA A 974 0.58 7.44 -12.67
N THR A 975 1.79 7.99 -12.57
CA THR A 975 2.92 7.57 -13.40
C THR A 975 3.42 6.19 -12.97
N THR A 976 3.56 5.27 -13.92
CA THR A 976 3.99 3.88 -13.62
C THR A 976 5.44 3.82 -13.15
N PRO A 977 5.82 2.80 -12.34
CA PRO A 977 7.20 2.58 -11.91
C PRO A 977 8.25 2.54 -13.03
N SER A 978 7.92 2.01 -14.22
CA SER A 978 8.88 1.98 -15.35
C SER A 978 9.28 3.38 -15.83
N ILE A 979 8.41 4.37 -15.66
CA ILE A 979 8.68 5.75 -16.03
C ILE A 979 9.26 6.50 -14.82
N ALA A 980 8.58 6.46 -13.68
CA ALA A 980 8.99 7.17 -12.46
C ALA A 980 10.31 6.65 -11.86
N GLY A 981 10.68 5.40 -12.13
CA GLY A 981 11.94 4.79 -11.71
C GLY A 981 13.15 5.23 -12.53
N ARG A 982 12.93 5.73 -13.76
CA ARG A 982 14.01 6.16 -14.67
C ARG A 982 14.43 7.59 -14.38
N ARG A 983 15.68 7.73 -13.95
CA ARG A 983 16.29 9.04 -13.61
C ARG A 983 16.28 10.00 -14.80
N THR A 984 16.45 9.48 -16.01
CA THR A 984 16.65 10.26 -17.24
C THR A 984 15.36 10.62 -17.96
N PHE A 985 14.22 10.05 -17.55
CA PHE A 985 12.95 10.29 -18.25
C PHE A 985 12.60 11.78 -18.25
N VAL A 986 12.29 12.28 -19.44
CA VAL A 986 11.87 13.67 -19.66
C VAL A 986 10.45 13.63 -20.21
N ASN A 987 9.54 14.24 -19.48
CA ASN A 987 8.21 14.52 -19.99
C ASN A 987 8.14 15.99 -20.43
N SER A 988 7.15 16.33 -21.25
CA SER A 988 6.98 17.67 -21.79
C SER A 988 5.52 18.01 -22.04
N TYR A 989 5.14 19.25 -21.74
CA TYR A 989 3.80 19.78 -21.99
C TYR A 989 3.88 21.23 -22.44
N GLN A 990 2.90 21.69 -23.21
CA GLN A 990 2.77 23.13 -23.52
C GLN A 990 2.67 23.92 -22.22
N ALA A 991 3.46 24.99 -22.06
CA ALA A 991 3.59 25.74 -20.81
C ALA A 991 2.23 26.29 -20.28
N ALA A 992 1.32 26.62 -21.20
CA ALA A 992 -0.02 27.10 -20.88
C ALA A 992 -1.03 25.98 -20.55
N TYR A 993 -0.71 24.71 -20.83
CA TYR A 993 -1.64 23.59 -20.64
C TYR A 993 -1.85 23.30 -19.14
N PRO A 994 -3.08 23.48 -18.61
CA PRO A 994 -3.27 23.57 -17.16
C PRO A 994 -3.80 22.29 -16.50
N TYR A 995 -4.10 21.25 -17.28
CA TYR A 995 -4.83 20.06 -16.80
C TYR A 995 -3.92 18.93 -16.30
N VAL A 996 -2.64 18.96 -16.69
CA VAL A 996 -1.69 17.91 -16.32
C VAL A 996 -1.47 17.85 -14.82
N PHE A 997 -1.07 16.67 -14.33
CA PHE A 997 -0.72 16.48 -12.94
C PHE A 997 0.67 17.03 -12.61
N ALA A 998 0.85 18.34 -12.82
CA ALA A 998 2.13 19.03 -12.66
C ALA A 998 2.03 20.21 -11.66
N GLY A 999 2.96 20.24 -10.71
CA GLY A 999 3.22 21.34 -9.79
C GLY A 999 4.61 21.95 -10.04
N ALA A 1000 5.14 22.71 -9.08
CA ALA A 1000 6.48 23.27 -9.19
C ALA A 1000 7.11 23.63 -7.84
N ARG A 1001 8.39 24.00 -7.89
CA ARG A 1001 9.16 24.60 -6.79
C ARG A 1001 9.69 25.97 -7.20
N VAL A 1002 10.05 26.76 -6.19
CA VAL A 1002 10.67 28.08 -6.41
C VAL A 1002 12.17 27.99 -6.18
N VAL A 1003 12.93 28.44 -7.18
CA VAL A 1003 14.38 28.67 -7.14
C VAL A 1003 14.67 30.15 -6.92
N PHE A 1004 15.73 30.43 -6.18
CA PHE A 1004 16.26 31.74 -5.87
C PHE A 1004 17.72 31.81 -6.32
N ASP A 1005 18.05 32.80 -7.13
CA ASP A 1005 19.43 33.07 -7.56
C ASP A 1005 20.19 33.74 -6.40
N GLN A 1006 21.52 33.62 -6.35
CA GLN A 1006 22.35 34.19 -5.27
C GLN A 1006 22.19 35.71 -5.08
N ASN A 1007 21.64 36.42 -6.07
CA ASN A 1007 21.40 37.88 -6.02
C ASN A 1007 19.97 38.26 -5.64
N THR A 1008 19.07 37.30 -5.41
CA THR A 1008 17.68 37.59 -5.09
C THR A 1008 17.54 37.81 -3.60
N GLN A 1009 17.43 39.08 -3.18
CA GLN A 1009 17.10 39.41 -1.79
C GLN A 1009 15.73 38.79 -1.45
N VAL A 1010 15.73 37.72 -0.64
CA VAL A 1010 14.52 37.20 -0.02
C VAL A 1010 13.91 38.36 0.77
N LYS A 1011 12.77 38.90 0.35
CA LYS A 1011 12.07 39.93 1.12
C LYS A 1011 11.75 39.35 2.50
N PRO A 1012 12.32 39.86 3.60
CA PRO A 1012 11.93 39.39 4.91
C PRO A 1012 10.45 39.72 5.11
N ARG A 1013 9.63 38.70 5.39
CA ARG A 1013 8.23 38.88 5.77
C ARG A 1013 8.21 39.78 7.02
N SER A 1014 7.51 40.91 6.94
CA SER A 1014 7.11 41.66 8.12
C SER A 1014 6.20 40.77 8.96
N LEU A 1015 6.73 40.23 10.06
CA LEU A 1015 5.89 39.65 11.11
C LEU A 1015 5.01 40.78 11.64
N SER A 1016 3.72 40.75 11.31
CA SER A 1016 2.74 41.52 12.07
C SER A 1016 2.70 40.95 13.49
N PRO A 1017 2.82 41.78 14.54
CA PRO A 1017 2.80 41.29 15.91
C PRO A 1017 1.41 40.74 16.22
N SER A 1018 1.35 39.46 16.61
CA SER A 1018 0.14 38.86 17.15
C SER A 1018 -0.28 39.59 18.44
N ARG A 1019 -1.57 39.90 18.53
CA ARG A 1019 -2.17 40.54 19.71
C ARG A 1019 -2.09 39.60 20.92
N SER A 1020 -1.27 40.00 21.89
CA SER A 1020 -1.45 39.89 23.34
C SER A 1020 -2.05 38.60 23.91
N THR A 1021 -1.17 37.74 24.44
CA THR A 1021 -1.45 36.83 25.55
C THR A 1021 -1.86 37.61 26.80
N VAL A 1022 -3.08 37.39 27.30
CA VAL A 1022 -3.49 37.78 28.65
C VAL A 1022 -2.86 36.78 29.63
N THR A 1023 -1.82 37.21 30.34
CA THR A 1023 -1.21 36.45 31.43
C THR A 1023 -1.87 36.87 32.74
N THR A 1024 -2.66 35.98 33.35
CA THR A 1024 -3.10 36.11 34.74
C THR A 1024 -1.94 35.72 35.67
N ARG A 1025 -1.32 36.70 36.31
CA ARG A 1025 -0.41 36.48 37.45
C ARG A 1025 -1.18 36.70 38.76
N SER A 1026 -1.28 35.66 39.58
CA SER A 1026 -1.53 35.78 41.03
C SER A 1026 -0.20 35.81 41.79
N PRO A 1027 -0.05 36.64 42.84
CA PRO A 1027 1.21 36.84 43.55
C PRO A 1027 1.28 36.03 44.84
N VAL A 1028 2.42 35.38 45.14
CA VAL A 1028 2.80 35.02 46.52
C VAL A 1028 4.32 35.16 46.72
N LEU A 1029 4.66 36.26 47.39
CA LEU A 1029 5.63 36.50 48.48
C LEU A 1029 6.81 35.53 48.74
N SER A 1030 8.01 36.10 48.59
CA SER A 1030 9.18 36.16 49.51
C SER A 1030 9.61 34.95 50.35
N ALA A 1031 10.85 34.50 50.12
CA ALA A 1031 12.03 34.84 50.95
C ALA A 1031 13.31 34.61 50.14
#